data_AF-A0A1H8EG21-F1
#
_entry.id   AF-A0A1H8EG21-F1
#
_cell.length_a   1.000
_cell.length_b   1.000
_cell.length_c   1.000
_cell.angle_alpha   90.00
_cell.angle_beta   90.00
_cell.angle_gamma   90.00
#
_symmetry.space_group_name_H-M   'P 1'
#
loop_
_entity.id
_entity.type
_entity.pdbx_description
1 polymer ?
#
loop_
_entity_poly.entity_id
_entity_poly.type
_entity_poly.pdbx_seq_one_letter_code
_entity_poly.pdbx_strand_id
1 'polypeptide(L)'
;MKKLLYFIDDLNYMGGAHIATYNQIEYLLSTRKYQISIASASSPSELLKKKFPEIQFFHVKDFESKNEIQLLFLKFQQIFSNPTFTIKKRLKKFITSIYSKLYDHNKTSSNLISTAKCKQEVLSLIGMYDIVCVPFENSCFRDLIAESKCNRKIQWIHIDYITWKNTNAATKLISKDDYIRYQQFNQIVFVSFAARRGFLSLFPDLQNKCAVCYNLMDINRIKMLANQPIPKLDSKKGGKINRLVTVARLEDIQKGIKRTLNVAKRLLDEGFAFEWLIIGDGPDEKMLKRYASDLKLESCVFWIGHTDNPFAYIKQADLFALFSYYEGIPNTIFESLIIGTPVIATGISGIKEQLEGGWGYIVENDTESIYLGLSDLLRNPQKIAQIRQKLKDYQYDNESIQKELDIIMHYQNGYYNGVVEENMKVSIIVPVYNVEKYLEKCLDSLIAQTIDEMEIIVVNDGSTDSSQKIIDYYQKLYPNKVRGFSKKNGGLGDARNYGLQYAKGRYVSFIDSDDWVTPEMMQHMYQKGVENNASIVLCDIYGVDDQTNHTIVERAPFDKEGILDRKQAVLLSTRPVAVSACTKLFKQDIFKRFQFPLGWYEDLAIMTTIFSYIERIYYLREPHYYYRWNRVGSIQSQKSSPKTLEILNSQQRVLNTCNPEFALEANYAIYDHSARMYASFPVYRAQILTFIEQNICCFEGNPHVEWAIENGIHPRLFSKEKIPKKIHYCWFGKGEKGKVVLDCIESWKKILSDYEIVEWNESNCDIQETPYVAEAYQQKKWAYVSDYFRFKALYEYGGIYLDTDVMVYSTLDSMLFYDAFFAFETYMYVHGGIIGAKPKRPIIQSILEGYRKEQYFNVEKHLTVCHRITESLLSYGLYQNGKLQIIKHNIAIFPANILTVDFSDGECIAEHLYNASWLHNKRDNKSFKYEVMKHYFTYPLMHANQSNIVDVHAAVLPPYQMVDKTIDTYGIKIVMRQLLKAVIQRILPTRIYQVLTRYIHR
;
A
#
# COMPACT_ATOMS: atom_id res chain seq x y z
N MET A 1 -37.24 1.00 36.28
CA MET A 1 -36.20 2.03 36.38
C MET A 1 -34.92 1.33 36.79
N LYS A 2 -33.81 1.46 36.04
CA LYS A 2 -32.54 0.81 36.39
C LYS A 2 -31.81 1.63 37.46
N LYS A 3 -31.15 0.97 38.41
CA LYS A 3 -30.33 1.62 39.43
C LYS A 3 -28.93 1.87 38.89
N LEU A 4 -28.50 3.13 38.87
CA LEU A 4 -27.21 3.57 38.35
C LEU A 4 -26.38 4.23 39.46
N LEU A 5 -25.15 3.76 39.66
CA LEU A 5 -24.22 4.31 40.66
C LEU A 5 -22.98 4.91 40.00
N TYR A 6 -22.70 6.18 40.28
CA TYR A 6 -21.44 6.82 39.92
C TYR A 6 -20.46 6.81 41.08
N PHE A 7 -19.18 6.56 40.80
CA PHE A 7 -18.09 6.75 41.77
C PHE A 7 -17.26 7.98 41.40
N ILE A 8 -17.33 9.04 42.20
CA ILE A 8 -16.62 10.30 41.97
C ILE A 8 -15.69 10.55 43.16
N ASP A 9 -14.38 10.68 42.93
CA ASP A 9 -13.40 10.81 44.02
C ASP A 9 -13.63 12.08 44.86
N ASP A 10 -13.77 13.23 44.20
CA ASP A 10 -14.06 14.52 44.82
C ASP A 10 -15.28 15.19 44.16
N LEU A 11 -16.38 15.31 44.90
CA LEU A 11 -17.63 15.90 44.44
C LEU A 11 -17.57 17.41 44.33
N ASN A 12 -16.66 18.04 45.06
CA ASN A 12 -16.58 19.49 45.16
C ASN A 12 -15.54 20.07 44.19
N TYR A 13 -14.75 19.22 43.55
CA TYR A 13 -13.83 19.62 42.50
C TYR A 13 -14.56 19.83 41.16
N MET A 14 -14.36 21.00 40.54
CA MET A 14 -15.08 21.43 39.33
C MET A 14 -14.16 21.53 38.10
N GLY A 15 -13.54 20.40 37.74
CA GLY A 15 -12.78 20.30 36.47
C GLY A 15 -13.67 20.06 35.24
N GLY A 16 -13.13 20.23 34.04
CA GLY A 16 -13.88 20.02 32.79
C GLY A 16 -14.54 18.64 32.68
N ALA A 17 -13.84 17.57 33.05
CA ALA A 17 -14.40 16.22 33.09
C ALA A 17 -15.51 16.05 34.16
N HIS A 18 -15.43 16.80 35.27
CA HIS A 18 -16.46 16.77 36.31
C HIS A 18 -17.73 17.46 35.82
N ILE A 19 -17.59 18.62 35.17
CA ILE A 19 -18.70 19.33 34.53
C ILE A 19 -19.37 18.44 33.47
N ALA A 20 -18.58 17.77 32.61
CA ALA A 20 -19.11 16.85 31.61
C ALA A 20 -19.90 15.68 32.26
N THR A 21 -19.35 15.10 33.33
CA THR A 21 -20.01 14.03 34.12
C THR A 21 -21.32 14.53 34.74
N TYR A 22 -21.37 15.74 35.28
CA TYR A 22 -22.60 16.30 35.84
C TYR A 22 -23.65 16.61 34.78
N ASN A 23 -23.27 17.10 33.59
CA ASN A 23 -24.19 17.30 32.47
C ASN A 23 -24.77 15.96 31.99
N GLN A 24 -23.96 14.91 31.98
CA GLN A 24 -24.39 13.55 31.69
C GLN A 24 -25.44 13.06 32.71
N ILE A 25 -25.15 13.21 34.01
CA ILE A 25 -26.07 12.83 35.09
C ILE A 25 -27.40 13.59 34.97
N GLU A 26 -27.35 14.89 34.70
CA GLU A 26 -28.52 15.75 34.53
C GLU A 26 -29.41 15.29 33.36
N TYR A 27 -28.81 14.98 32.21
CA TYR A 27 -29.54 14.39 31.09
C TYR A 27 -30.17 13.03 31.46
N LEU A 28 -29.40 12.13 32.08
CA LEU A 28 -29.90 10.79 32.43
C LEU A 28 -31.05 10.84 33.45
N LEU A 29 -31.01 11.77 34.41
CA LEU A 29 -32.13 12.04 35.32
C LEU A 29 -33.37 12.50 34.55
N SER A 30 -33.20 13.41 33.57
CA SER A 30 -34.31 13.92 32.76
C SER A 30 -35.05 12.83 31.98
N THR A 31 -34.37 11.74 31.59
CA THR A 31 -35.00 10.61 30.88
C THR A 31 -35.98 9.81 31.74
N ARG A 32 -35.91 9.91 33.08
CA ARG A 32 -36.65 9.09 34.06
C ARG A 32 -36.48 7.57 33.91
N LYS A 33 -35.47 7.11 33.15
CA LYS A 33 -35.16 5.68 32.96
C LYS A 33 -34.32 5.12 34.12
N TYR A 34 -33.60 5.99 34.84
CA TYR A 34 -32.60 5.63 35.85
C TYR A 34 -32.91 6.23 37.23
N GLN A 35 -32.67 5.45 38.27
CA GLN A 35 -32.52 5.94 39.64
C GLN A 35 -31.02 6.10 39.92
N ILE A 36 -30.56 7.34 40.03
CA ILE A 36 -29.12 7.65 40.10
C ILE A 36 -28.67 7.87 41.55
N SER A 37 -27.51 7.33 41.89
CA SER A 37 -26.83 7.58 43.16
C SER A 37 -25.36 7.83 42.93
N ILE A 38 -24.71 8.53 43.86
CA ILE A 38 -23.30 8.89 43.75
C ILE A 38 -22.56 8.49 45.02
N ALA A 39 -21.51 7.70 44.89
CA ALA A 39 -20.57 7.38 45.96
C ALA A 39 -19.28 8.21 45.81
N SER A 40 -18.77 8.74 46.92
CA SER A 40 -17.56 9.58 46.93
C SER A 40 -16.73 9.45 48.20
N ALA A 41 -15.43 9.73 48.08
CA ALA A 41 -14.54 9.93 49.22
C ALA A 41 -14.72 11.29 49.92
N SER A 42 -15.48 12.21 49.31
CA SER A 42 -15.75 13.56 49.81
C SER A 42 -17.24 13.76 50.09
N SER A 43 -17.58 14.53 51.12
CA SER A 43 -18.98 14.89 51.37
C SER A 43 -19.48 15.90 50.32
N PRO A 44 -20.72 15.77 49.83
CA PRO A 44 -21.29 16.71 48.86
C PRO A 44 -21.48 18.10 49.49
N SER A 45 -21.08 19.14 48.77
CA SER A 45 -21.39 20.53 49.15
C SER A 45 -22.90 20.80 49.11
N GLU A 46 -23.34 21.82 49.86
CA GLU A 46 -24.73 22.28 49.85
C GLU A 46 -25.19 22.72 48.45
N LEU A 47 -24.29 23.26 47.63
CA LEU A 47 -24.58 23.60 46.24
C LEU A 47 -24.94 22.36 45.42
N LEU A 48 -24.18 21.27 45.57
CA LEU A 48 -24.41 20.04 44.83
C LEU A 48 -25.69 19.34 45.28
N LYS A 49 -25.98 19.33 46.59
CA LYS A 49 -27.25 18.82 47.13
C LYS A 49 -28.45 19.59 46.58
N LYS A 50 -28.32 20.92 46.45
CA LYS A 50 -29.37 21.76 45.85
C LYS A 50 -29.51 21.53 44.34
N LYS A 51 -28.41 21.29 43.63
CA LYS A 51 -28.45 21.00 42.19
C LYS A 51 -29.12 19.66 41.90
N PHE A 52 -28.89 18.65 42.74
CA PHE A 52 -29.39 17.29 42.54
C PHE A 52 -30.15 16.77 43.79
N PRO A 53 -31.34 17.31 44.09
CA PRO A 53 -32.09 16.95 45.30
C PRO A 53 -32.61 15.50 45.28
N GLU A 54 -32.82 14.91 44.11
CA GLU A 54 -33.26 13.51 43.96
C GLU A 54 -32.13 12.46 44.03
N ILE A 55 -30.85 12.88 44.04
CA ILE A 55 -29.71 11.94 44.08
C ILE A 55 -29.41 11.53 45.52
N GLN A 56 -29.30 10.22 45.75
CA GLN A 56 -28.74 9.68 46.98
C GLN A 56 -27.21 9.72 46.95
N PHE A 57 -26.60 10.38 47.93
CA PHE A 57 -25.14 10.47 48.10
C PHE A 57 -24.66 9.49 49.17
N PHE A 58 -23.62 8.70 48.85
CA PHE A 58 -22.92 7.81 49.79
C PHE A 58 -21.51 8.33 50.03
N HIS A 59 -21.16 8.55 51.29
CA HIS A 59 -19.82 8.98 51.66
C HIS A 59 -19.02 7.81 52.23
N VAL A 60 -17.82 7.58 51.70
CA VAL A 60 -17.06 6.35 52.01
C VAL A 60 -16.66 6.23 53.49
N LYS A 61 -16.52 7.35 54.21
CA LYS A 61 -16.23 7.30 55.66
C LYS A 61 -17.43 6.86 56.50
N ASP A 62 -18.64 6.85 55.95
CA ASP A 62 -19.82 6.34 56.66
C ASP A 62 -19.72 4.82 56.89
N PHE A 63 -18.80 4.14 56.18
CA PHE A 63 -18.48 2.71 56.29
C PHE A 63 -17.27 2.42 57.21
N GLU A 64 -16.60 3.45 57.75
CA GLU A 64 -15.46 3.28 58.68
C GLU A 64 -15.90 3.42 60.14
N SER A 65 -16.23 2.31 60.80
CA SER A 65 -16.37 2.30 62.27
C SER A 65 -14.99 2.49 62.94
N LYS A 66 -14.84 3.59 63.70
CA LYS A 66 -13.75 3.96 64.64
C LYS A 66 -12.80 2.81 65.00
N ASN A 67 -11.58 2.79 64.46
CA ASN A 67 -10.46 2.01 65.06
C ASN A 67 -9.06 2.43 64.55
N GLU A 68 -8.76 3.73 64.55
CA GLU A 68 -7.44 4.23 64.14
C GLU A 68 -6.29 3.83 65.09
N ILE A 69 -6.60 3.50 66.36
CA ILE A 69 -5.59 3.17 67.38
C ILE A 69 -5.06 1.73 67.22
N GLN A 70 -5.89 0.80 66.73
CA GLN A 70 -5.52 -0.62 66.63
C GLN A 70 -4.54 -0.89 65.47
N LEU A 71 -4.61 -0.10 64.40
CA LEU A 71 -3.71 -0.19 63.23
C LEU A 71 -2.29 0.35 63.51
N LEU A 72 -2.14 1.27 64.47
CA LEU A 72 -0.83 1.73 64.95
C LEU A 72 -0.13 0.65 65.80
N PHE A 73 -0.90 -0.12 66.56
CA PHE A 73 -0.38 -1.17 67.45
C PHE A 73 0.19 -2.39 66.69
N LEU A 74 -0.43 -2.77 65.57
CA LEU A 74 0.03 -3.90 64.74
C LEU A 74 1.33 -3.60 63.99
N LYS A 75 1.52 -2.37 63.50
CA LYS A 75 2.80 -1.95 62.89
C LYS A 75 3.90 -1.73 63.94
N PHE A 76 3.53 -1.32 65.16
CA PHE A 76 4.46 -1.23 66.29
C PHE A 76 5.08 -2.60 66.61
N GLN A 77 4.26 -3.65 66.72
CA GLN A 77 4.76 -5.02 66.91
C GLN A 77 5.68 -5.45 65.76
N GLN A 78 5.27 -5.30 64.50
CA GLN A 78 6.10 -5.74 63.36
C GLN A 78 7.48 -5.04 63.26
N ILE A 79 7.58 -3.76 63.61
CA ILE A 79 8.86 -3.02 63.54
C ILE A 79 9.80 -3.40 64.69
N PHE A 80 9.26 -3.63 65.89
CA PHE A 80 10.06 -3.94 67.08
C PHE A 80 10.38 -5.43 67.24
N SER A 81 9.60 -6.32 66.62
CA SER A 81 9.86 -7.77 66.56
C SER A 81 10.92 -8.17 65.52
N ASN A 82 11.33 -7.27 64.61
CA ASN A 82 12.25 -7.63 63.53
C ASN A 82 13.73 -7.51 63.96
N PRO A 83 14.48 -8.63 64.09
CA PRO A 83 15.83 -8.65 64.67
C PRO A 83 16.89 -7.95 63.80
N THR A 84 16.60 -7.68 62.52
CA THR A 84 17.56 -7.09 61.57
C THR A 84 17.73 -5.57 61.68
N PHE A 85 16.93 -4.88 62.49
CA PHE A 85 17.03 -3.43 62.70
C PHE A 85 17.63 -3.09 64.07
N THR A 86 18.64 -2.22 64.10
CA THR A 86 19.14 -1.59 65.33
C THR A 86 18.08 -0.67 65.94
N ILE A 87 18.11 -0.48 67.27
CA ILE A 87 17.14 0.33 68.03
C ILE A 87 16.96 1.74 67.43
N LYS A 88 18.06 2.38 67.01
CA LYS A 88 18.05 3.70 66.35
C LYS A 88 17.33 3.69 65.00
N LYS A 89 17.40 2.57 64.25
CA LYS A 89 16.75 2.37 62.94
C LYS A 89 15.27 2.01 63.10
N ARG A 90 14.90 1.31 64.18
CA ARG A 90 13.49 1.04 64.57
C ARG A 90 12.77 2.33 64.97
N LEU A 91 13.39 3.15 65.83
CA LEU A 91 12.89 4.48 66.20
C LEU A 91 12.75 5.42 65.01
N LYS A 92 13.75 5.46 64.12
CA LYS A 92 13.68 6.25 62.89
C LYS A 92 12.52 5.79 61.99
N LYS A 93 12.36 4.48 61.74
CA LYS A 93 11.23 3.96 60.94
C LYS A 93 9.87 4.20 61.58
N PHE A 94 9.76 4.11 62.90
CA PHE A 94 8.53 4.38 63.64
C PHE A 94 8.15 5.87 63.54
N ILE A 95 9.11 6.77 63.80
CA ILE A 95 8.92 8.22 63.67
C ILE A 95 8.61 8.59 62.22
N THR A 96 9.30 8.00 61.23
CA THR A 96 9.00 8.21 59.80
C THR A 96 7.62 7.67 59.41
N SER A 97 7.12 6.60 60.03
CA SER A 97 5.76 6.09 59.81
C SER A 97 4.66 6.94 60.45
N ILE A 98 4.97 7.64 61.55
CA ILE A 98 4.08 8.62 62.18
C ILE A 98 4.11 9.93 61.38
N TYR A 99 5.29 10.39 60.99
CA TYR A 99 5.47 11.55 60.14
C TYR A 99 4.85 11.36 58.75
N SER A 100 4.97 10.17 58.15
CA SER A 100 4.30 9.92 56.86
C SER A 100 2.80 10.03 57.01
N LYS A 101 2.19 9.52 58.09
CA LYS A 101 0.74 9.65 58.34
C LYS A 101 0.28 11.07 58.70
N LEU A 102 1.10 11.84 59.40
CA LEU A 102 0.80 13.26 59.71
C LEU A 102 1.00 14.18 58.49
N TYR A 103 1.84 13.78 57.53
CA TYR A 103 2.09 14.53 56.28
C TYR A 103 1.27 13.99 55.08
N ASP A 104 0.73 12.77 55.17
CA ASP A 104 -0.17 12.12 54.18
C ASP A 104 -1.64 12.56 54.30
N HIS A 105 -1.91 13.71 54.92
CA HIS A 105 -3.26 14.26 54.87
C HIS A 105 -3.69 14.71 53.45
N ASN A 106 -2.80 14.64 52.44
CA ASN A 106 -3.08 15.14 51.09
C ASN A 106 -2.58 14.32 49.88
N LYS A 107 -2.00 13.11 49.99
CA LYS A 107 -1.59 12.38 48.76
C LYS A 107 -1.30 10.88 48.91
N THR A 108 -2.35 10.05 49.01
CA THR A 108 -2.44 8.75 48.31
C THR A 108 -3.81 8.12 48.61
N SER A 109 -4.69 8.14 47.61
CA SER A 109 -6.09 7.70 47.69
C SER A 109 -6.28 6.18 47.72
N SER A 110 -5.21 5.37 47.66
CA SER A 110 -5.27 3.90 47.76
C SER A 110 -5.52 3.38 49.19
N ASN A 111 -5.50 4.24 50.21
CA ASN A 111 -5.70 3.87 51.62
C ASN A 111 -7.09 4.24 52.18
N LEU A 112 -8.01 4.79 51.36
CA LEU A 112 -9.34 5.25 51.80
C LEU A 112 -10.31 4.11 52.17
N ILE A 113 -10.01 2.88 51.77
CA ILE A 113 -10.79 1.67 52.12
C ILE A 113 -9.87 0.78 52.94
N SER A 114 -9.54 1.23 54.15
CA SER A 114 -8.46 0.66 54.95
C SER A 114 -8.85 -0.62 55.69
N THR A 115 -10.14 -0.86 55.87
CA THR A 115 -10.67 -2.01 56.61
C THR A 115 -11.37 -3.00 55.66
N ALA A 116 -11.16 -4.30 55.88
CA ALA A 116 -11.86 -5.35 55.13
C ALA A 116 -13.39 -5.21 55.23
N LYS A 117 -13.89 -4.64 56.33
CA LYS A 117 -15.31 -4.32 56.57
C LYS A 117 -15.81 -3.20 55.64
N CYS A 118 -15.12 -2.06 55.58
CA CYS A 118 -15.45 -0.97 54.65
C CYS A 118 -15.41 -1.47 53.19
N LYS A 119 -14.41 -2.30 52.84
CA LYS A 119 -14.34 -2.94 51.50
C LYS A 119 -15.57 -3.79 51.22
N GLN A 120 -16.01 -4.63 52.16
CA GLN A 120 -17.21 -5.46 52.00
C GLN A 120 -18.49 -4.64 51.88
N GLU A 121 -18.63 -3.57 52.67
CA GLU A 121 -19.82 -2.71 52.63
C GLU A 121 -19.93 -1.96 51.30
N VAL A 122 -18.82 -1.43 50.76
CA VAL A 122 -18.82 -0.80 49.43
C VAL A 122 -19.04 -1.82 48.31
N LEU A 123 -18.50 -3.04 48.42
CA LEU A 123 -18.79 -4.12 47.46
C LEU A 123 -20.27 -4.56 47.51
N SER A 124 -20.86 -4.59 48.71
CA SER A 124 -22.28 -4.86 48.90
C SER A 124 -23.14 -3.75 48.28
N LEU A 125 -22.76 -2.48 48.47
CA LEU A 125 -23.41 -1.34 47.83
C LEU A 125 -23.38 -1.48 46.31
N ILE A 126 -22.21 -1.78 45.71
CA ILE A 126 -22.07 -2.01 44.27
C ILE A 126 -23.03 -3.09 43.77
N GLY A 127 -23.17 -4.20 44.51
CA GLY A 127 -24.07 -5.31 44.15
C GLY A 127 -25.56 -4.95 44.13
N MET A 128 -25.96 -3.81 44.71
CA MET A 128 -27.36 -3.34 44.70
C MET A 128 -27.75 -2.56 43.43
N TYR A 129 -26.80 -2.27 42.54
CA TYR A 129 -27.00 -1.45 41.35
C TYR A 129 -26.85 -2.25 40.06
N ASP A 130 -27.66 -1.90 39.06
CA ASP A 130 -27.65 -2.54 37.74
C ASP A 130 -26.44 -2.11 36.92
N ILE A 131 -26.04 -0.84 37.05
CA ILE A 131 -24.94 -0.22 36.32
C ILE A 131 -24.06 0.58 37.29
N VAL A 132 -22.75 0.41 37.18
CA VAL A 132 -21.74 1.20 37.89
C VAL A 132 -20.85 1.93 36.91
N CYS A 133 -20.72 3.25 37.08
CA CYS A 133 -19.89 4.12 36.26
C CYS A 133 -18.71 4.68 37.05
N VAL A 134 -17.51 4.58 36.46
CA VAL A 134 -16.32 5.30 36.92
C VAL A 134 -16.00 6.38 35.89
N PRO A 135 -16.19 7.66 36.21
CA PRO A 135 -16.04 8.75 35.27
C PRO A 135 -14.57 9.09 34.97
N PHE A 136 -13.61 8.74 35.84
CA PHE A 136 -12.23 9.22 35.71
C PHE A 136 -11.20 8.09 35.68
N GLU A 137 -10.24 8.20 34.76
CA GLU A 137 -9.14 7.26 34.58
C GLU A 137 -8.13 7.23 35.73
N ASN A 138 -8.13 8.23 36.62
CA ASN A 138 -7.25 8.27 37.79
C ASN A 138 -7.97 7.95 39.11
N SER A 139 -9.24 7.52 39.04
CA SER A 139 -10.05 7.26 40.23
C SER A 139 -9.48 6.14 41.09
N CYS A 140 -9.57 6.29 42.42
CA CYS A 140 -9.14 5.26 43.36
C CYS A 140 -10.14 4.10 43.49
N PHE A 141 -11.35 4.25 42.97
CA PHE A 141 -12.39 3.21 43.04
C PHE A 141 -12.27 2.15 41.93
N ARG A 142 -11.43 2.37 40.91
CA ARG A 142 -11.29 1.48 39.74
C ARG A 142 -10.95 0.04 40.15
N ASP A 143 -10.04 -0.13 41.10
CA ASP A 143 -9.59 -1.45 41.57
C ASP A 143 -10.74 -2.21 42.24
N LEU A 144 -11.44 -1.54 43.15
CA LEU A 144 -12.57 -2.11 43.86
C LEU A 144 -13.70 -2.51 42.90
N ILE A 145 -13.99 -1.66 41.92
CA ILE A 145 -15.06 -1.91 40.96
C ILE A 145 -14.67 -3.02 39.99
N ALA A 146 -13.41 -3.08 39.55
CA ALA A 146 -12.88 -4.20 38.77
C ALA A 146 -13.10 -5.53 39.51
N GLU A 147 -12.83 -5.59 40.81
CA GLU A 147 -13.03 -6.78 41.67
C GLU A 147 -14.49 -7.09 42.00
N SER A 148 -15.40 -6.11 41.89
CA SER A 148 -16.80 -6.27 42.32
C SER A 148 -17.62 -7.21 41.41
N LYS A 149 -18.72 -7.76 41.95
CA LYS A 149 -19.73 -8.47 41.15
C LYS A 149 -20.89 -7.50 40.87
N CYS A 150 -20.93 -6.96 39.66
CA CYS A 150 -21.99 -6.09 39.16
C CYS A 150 -22.33 -6.50 37.72
N ASN A 151 -23.59 -6.36 37.33
CA ASN A 151 -24.07 -6.73 36.00
C ASN A 151 -23.38 -5.92 34.90
N ARG A 152 -23.15 -4.62 35.14
CA ARG A 152 -22.53 -3.74 34.15
C ARG A 152 -21.61 -2.70 34.79
N LYS A 153 -20.36 -2.68 34.36
CA LYS A 153 -19.32 -1.74 34.76
C LYS A 153 -18.85 -0.92 33.55
N ILE A 154 -18.88 0.39 33.68
CA ILE A 154 -18.50 1.34 32.63
C ILE A 154 -17.38 2.23 33.15
N GLN A 155 -16.25 2.26 32.44
CA GLN A 155 -15.15 3.19 32.69
C GLN A 155 -15.20 4.31 31.65
N TRP A 156 -15.09 5.58 32.06
CA TRP A 156 -14.85 6.70 31.16
C TRP A 156 -13.39 7.14 31.21
N ILE A 157 -12.86 7.56 30.06
CA ILE A 157 -11.51 8.09 29.90
C ILE A 157 -11.61 9.46 29.23
N HIS A 158 -11.24 10.51 29.97
CA HIS A 158 -11.41 11.91 29.58
C HIS A 158 -10.12 12.56 29.04
N ILE A 159 -9.05 11.79 28.88
CA ILE A 159 -7.71 12.28 28.58
C ILE A 159 -7.06 11.50 27.43
N ASP A 160 -6.00 12.07 26.85
CA ASP A 160 -5.05 11.30 26.03
C ASP A 160 -4.28 10.31 26.92
N TYR A 161 -4.80 9.09 26.98
CA TYR A 161 -4.36 8.07 27.91
C TYR A 161 -2.89 7.64 27.72
N ILE A 162 -2.41 7.55 26.47
CA ILE A 162 -1.03 7.12 26.19
C ILE A 162 -0.01 8.15 26.69
N THR A 163 -0.30 9.43 26.53
CA THR A 163 0.54 10.52 27.03
C THR A 163 0.43 10.62 28.55
N TRP A 164 -0.80 10.61 29.08
CA TRP A 164 -1.08 10.71 30.51
C TRP A 164 -0.39 9.62 31.33
N LYS A 165 -0.50 8.35 30.90
CA LYS A 165 0.14 7.18 31.54
C LYS A 165 1.63 7.36 31.77
N ASN A 166 2.30 8.10 30.89
CA ASN A 166 3.75 8.24 30.88
C ASN A 166 4.25 9.56 31.50
N THR A 167 3.35 10.43 31.95
CA THR A 167 3.68 11.80 32.35
C THR A 167 4.58 11.88 33.59
N ASN A 168 4.34 11.07 34.62
CA ASN A 168 5.14 11.08 35.85
C ASN A 168 5.11 9.73 36.59
N ALA A 169 5.89 9.59 37.67
CA ALA A 169 5.97 8.34 38.44
C ALA A 169 4.62 7.91 39.04
N ALA A 170 3.77 8.86 39.45
CA ALA A 170 2.47 8.56 40.04
C ALA A 170 1.48 8.00 38.99
N THR A 171 1.40 8.61 37.82
CA THR A 171 0.56 8.14 36.69
C THR A 171 1.02 6.77 36.18
N LYS A 172 2.33 6.54 36.08
CA LYS A 172 2.89 5.22 35.74
C LYS A 172 2.54 4.14 36.77
N LEU A 173 2.55 4.49 38.06
CA LEU A 173 2.20 3.55 39.13
C LEU A 173 0.70 3.22 39.10
N ILE A 174 -0.15 4.24 38.99
CA ILE A 174 -1.61 4.10 38.97
C ILE A 174 -2.07 3.27 37.75
N SER A 175 -1.43 3.47 36.59
CA SER A 175 -1.81 2.82 35.33
C SER A 175 -1.09 1.49 35.02
N LYS A 176 -0.31 0.97 35.97
CA LYS A 176 0.56 -0.19 35.78
C LYS A 176 -0.21 -1.44 35.35
N ASP A 177 -1.31 -1.75 36.02
CA ASP A 177 -2.12 -2.96 35.82
C ASP A 177 -3.46 -2.66 35.11
N ASP A 178 -3.56 -1.51 34.44
CA ASP A 178 -4.82 -1.05 33.85
C ASP A 178 -5.34 -1.98 32.74
N TYR A 179 -4.47 -2.72 32.05
CA TYR A 179 -4.91 -3.77 31.12
C TYR A 179 -5.79 -4.82 31.84
N ILE A 180 -5.29 -5.36 32.95
CA ILE A 180 -5.99 -6.38 33.75
C ILE A 180 -7.27 -5.80 34.34
N ARG A 181 -7.23 -4.55 34.82
CA ARG A 181 -8.40 -3.86 35.37
C ARG A 181 -9.49 -3.68 34.31
N TYR A 182 -9.13 -3.11 33.16
CA TYR A 182 -10.09 -2.81 32.10
C TYR A 182 -10.65 -4.07 31.41
N GLN A 183 -9.97 -5.21 31.51
CA GLN A 183 -10.58 -6.51 31.17
C GLN A 183 -11.81 -6.83 32.03
N GLN A 184 -11.88 -6.33 33.27
CA GLN A 184 -13.03 -6.57 34.16
C GLN A 184 -14.20 -5.61 33.93
N PHE A 185 -14.02 -4.57 33.10
CA PHE A 185 -15.10 -3.67 32.72
C PHE A 185 -15.86 -4.21 31.51
N ASN A 186 -17.16 -3.92 31.45
CA ASN A 186 -18.00 -4.29 30.31
C ASN A 186 -17.81 -3.30 29.15
N GLN A 187 -17.60 -2.02 29.47
CA GLN A 187 -17.42 -0.95 28.49
C GLN A 187 -16.39 0.08 28.99
N ILE A 188 -15.61 0.61 28.06
CA ILE A 188 -14.67 1.71 28.23
C ILE A 188 -15.07 2.81 27.25
N VAL A 189 -15.36 4.01 27.73
CA VAL A 189 -15.91 5.11 26.95
C VAL A 189 -14.88 6.23 26.86
N PHE A 190 -14.60 6.69 25.65
CA PHE A 190 -13.66 7.77 25.38
C PHE A 190 -14.40 9.02 24.95
N VAL A 191 -13.86 10.18 25.31
CA VAL A 191 -14.45 11.47 24.95
C VAL A 191 -14.11 11.95 23.53
N SER A 192 -13.25 11.22 22.82
CA SER A 192 -12.88 11.50 21.42
C SER A 192 -12.35 10.24 20.71
N PHE A 193 -12.39 10.23 19.38
CA PHE A 193 -11.83 9.12 18.60
C PHE A 193 -10.31 9.04 18.74
N ALA A 194 -9.63 10.17 18.84
CA ALA A 194 -8.20 10.27 19.06
C ALA A 194 -7.79 9.64 20.40
N ALA A 195 -8.52 9.92 21.49
CA ALA A 195 -8.27 9.29 22.79
C ALA A 195 -8.46 7.77 22.72
N ARG A 196 -9.52 7.29 22.04
CA ARG A 196 -9.75 5.86 21.80
C ARG A 196 -8.62 5.22 20.99
N ARG A 197 -8.20 5.84 19.89
CA ARG A 197 -7.09 5.33 19.05
C ARG A 197 -5.79 5.25 19.85
N GLY A 198 -5.48 6.29 20.64
CA GLY A 198 -4.31 6.31 21.51
C GLY A 198 -4.33 5.16 22.51
N PHE A 199 -5.48 4.89 23.14
CA PHE A 199 -5.65 3.75 24.06
C PHE A 199 -5.53 2.39 23.37
N LEU A 200 -6.17 2.21 22.21
CA LEU A 200 -6.16 0.93 21.48
C LEU A 200 -4.81 0.60 20.88
N SER A 201 -3.93 1.58 20.68
CA SER A 201 -2.53 1.30 20.32
C SER A 201 -1.76 0.58 21.44
N LEU A 202 -2.18 0.78 22.70
CA LEU A 202 -1.61 0.07 23.87
C LEU A 202 -2.33 -1.24 24.15
N PHE A 203 -3.66 -1.28 23.99
CA PHE A 203 -4.51 -2.40 24.38
C PHE A 203 -5.48 -2.81 23.25
N PRO A 204 -4.96 -3.35 22.13
CA PRO A 204 -5.79 -3.68 20.95
C PRO A 204 -6.87 -4.72 21.25
N ASP A 205 -6.61 -5.69 22.13
CA ASP A 205 -7.56 -6.74 22.53
C ASP A 205 -8.83 -6.20 23.19
N LEU A 206 -8.79 -4.97 23.71
CA LEU A 206 -9.92 -4.32 24.36
C LEU A 206 -10.81 -3.57 23.36
N GLN A 207 -10.52 -3.59 22.05
CA GLN A 207 -11.25 -2.84 21.01
C GLN A 207 -12.76 -3.00 21.10
N ASN A 208 -13.24 -4.23 21.32
CA ASN A 208 -14.67 -4.50 21.38
C ASN A 208 -15.34 -3.85 22.60
N LYS A 209 -14.59 -3.51 23.64
CA LYS A 209 -15.11 -2.82 24.83
C LYS A 209 -15.10 -1.31 24.69
N CYS A 210 -14.57 -0.74 23.61
CA CYS A 210 -14.26 0.69 23.53
C CYS A 210 -15.29 1.47 22.69
N ALA A 211 -16.03 2.38 23.33
CA ALA A 211 -16.96 3.31 22.70
C ALA A 211 -16.44 4.75 22.72
N VAL A 212 -16.96 5.62 21.86
CA VAL A 212 -16.71 7.08 21.91
C VAL A 212 -18.02 7.79 22.23
N CYS A 213 -17.99 8.75 23.16
CA CYS A 213 -19.09 9.64 23.45
C CYS A 213 -18.53 11.02 23.83
N TYR A 214 -18.80 12.02 22.99
CA TYR A 214 -18.42 13.40 23.26
C TYR A 214 -19.13 13.95 24.52
N ASN A 215 -18.63 15.06 25.06
CA ASN A 215 -19.17 15.66 26.28
C ASN A 215 -20.48 16.40 25.99
N LEU A 216 -21.50 16.23 26.84
CA LEU A 216 -22.70 17.07 26.79
C LEU A 216 -22.40 18.49 27.29
N MET A 217 -22.94 19.50 26.60
CA MET A 217 -22.70 20.91 26.92
C MET A 217 -24.01 21.62 27.29
N ASP A 218 -24.01 22.45 28.34
CA ASP A 218 -25.15 23.30 28.70
C ASP A 218 -25.15 24.58 27.84
N ILE A 219 -25.60 24.44 26.59
CA ILE A 219 -25.57 25.50 25.57
C ILE A 219 -26.33 26.76 26.06
N ASN A 220 -27.46 26.58 26.73
CA ASN A 220 -28.29 27.68 27.22
C ASN A 220 -27.58 28.48 28.29
N ARG A 221 -26.97 27.81 29.28
CA ARG A 221 -26.18 28.47 30.32
C ARG A 221 -24.96 29.18 29.74
N ILE A 222 -24.22 28.54 28.83
CA ILE A 222 -23.05 29.14 28.18
C ILE A 222 -23.44 30.45 27.49
N LYS A 223 -24.49 30.43 26.66
CA LYS A 223 -24.98 31.62 25.95
C LYS A 223 -25.51 32.69 26.91
N MET A 224 -26.23 32.30 27.97
CA MET A 224 -26.74 33.23 28.97
C MET A 224 -25.61 33.95 29.71
N LEU A 225 -24.64 33.20 30.23
CA LEU A 225 -23.51 33.75 30.99
C LEU A 225 -22.57 34.58 30.10
N ALA A 226 -22.38 34.18 28.84
CA ALA A 226 -21.60 34.95 27.87
C ALA A 226 -22.15 36.37 27.62
N ASN A 227 -23.45 36.61 27.86
CA ASN A 227 -24.09 37.91 27.69
C ASN A 227 -24.03 38.80 28.94
N GLN A 228 -23.52 38.30 30.07
CA GLN A 228 -23.40 39.11 31.29
C GLN A 228 -22.26 40.13 31.18
N PRO A 229 -22.38 41.30 31.84
CA PRO A 229 -21.31 42.28 31.86
C PRO A 229 -20.09 41.76 32.65
N ILE A 230 -18.89 42.07 32.18
CA ILE A 230 -17.64 41.86 32.93
C ILE A 230 -17.10 43.21 33.43
N PRO A 231 -16.23 43.23 34.46
CA PRO A 231 -15.52 44.44 34.86
C PRO A 231 -14.88 45.12 33.65
N LYS A 232 -14.98 46.46 33.57
CA LYS A 232 -14.35 47.23 32.47
C LYS A 232 -12.87 46.86 32.39
N LEU A 233 -12.49 46.19 31.32
CA LEU A 233 -11.10 46.04 30.91
C LEU A 233 -10.63 47.42 30.43
N ASP A 234 -9.49 47.90 30.92
CA ASP A 234 -8.98 49.24 30.63
C ASP A 234 -8.95 49.50 29.13
N SER A 235 -9.91 50.28 28.64
CA SER A 235 -10.05 50.53 27.22
C SER A 235 -9.28 51.81 26.85
N LYS A 236 -8.38 51.65 25.86
CA LYS A 236 -7.91 52.64 24.88
C LYS A 236 -6.62 53.41 25.17
N LYS A 237 -5.64 53.20 24.30
CA LYS A 237 -4.88 54.27 23.62
C LYS A 237 -4.81 53.99 22.10
N GLY A 238 -5.55 54.78 21.32
CA GLY A 238 -5.24 55.09 19.91
C GLY A 238 -5.41 54.04 18.80
N GLY A 239 -5.61 52.74 19.07
CA GLY A 239 -5.74 51.71 18.02
C GLY A 239 -6.55 50.47 18.43
N LYS A 240 -6.94 49.63 17.46
CA LYS A 240 -7.65 48.35 17.68
C LYS A 240 -6.64 47.30 18.17
N ILE A 241 -6.62 47.04 19.48
CA ILE A 241 -5.78 46.02 20.11
C ILE A 241 -6.46 44.65 19.98
N ASN A 242 -5.73 43.60 19.59
CA ASN A 242 -6.27 42.24 19.52
C ASN A 242 -6.33 41.63 20.92
N ARG A 243 -7.48 41.09 21.32
CA ARG A 243 -7.65 40.43 22.62
C ARG A 243 -7.61 38.92 22.50
N LEU A 244 -6.67 38.29 23.18
CA LEU A 244 -6.51 36.85 23.32
C LEU A 244 -7.04 36.40 24.68
N VAL A 245 -7.59 35.19 24.75
CA VAL A 245 -8.02 34.59 26.02
C VAL A 245 -7.61 33.12 26.10
N THR A 246 -7.16 32.70 27.27
CA THR A 246 -6.89 31.29 27.59
C THR A 246 -7.63 30.94 28.87
N VAL A 247 -8.48 29.92 28.81
CA VAL A 247 -9.17 29.35 29.97
C VAL A 247 -8.62 27.95 30.23
N ALA A 248 -7.83 27.81 31.29
CA ALA A 248 -7.15 26.56 31.62
C ALA A 248 -6.76 26.48 33.10
N ARG A 249 -6.65 25.26 33.61
CA ARG A 249 -6.00 24.99 34.90
C ARG A 249 -4.51 25.36 34.79
N LEU A 250 -3.98 26.08 35.76
CA LEU A 250 -2.58 26.52 35.76
C LEU A 250 -1.65 25.38 36.22
N GLU A 251 -1.47 24.42 35.32
CA GLU A 251 -0.61 23.24 35.46
C GLU A 251 0.23 23.11 34.18
N ASP A 252 1.49 23.53 34.25
CA ASP A 252 2.31 23.80 33.06
C ASP A 252 2.65 22.53 32.28
N ILE A 253 2.87 21.42 32.99
CA ILE A 253 3.19 20.12 32.40
C ILE A 253 2.11 19.61 31.45
N GLN A 254 0.86 20.07 31.61
CA GLN A 254 -0.25 19.74 30.73
C GLN A 254 -0.63 20.92 29.83
N LYS A 255 -0.93 22.08 30.41
CA LYS A 255 -1.57 23.20 29.71
C LYS A 255 -0.58 24.14 29.01
N GLY A 256 0.73 23.95 29.18
CA GLY A 256 1.75 24.68 28.43
C GLY A 256 1.69 26.20 28.59
N ILE A 257 1.46 26.69 29.81
CA ILE A 257 1.34 28.13 30.06
C ILE A 257 2.69 28.84 29.90
N LYS A 258 3.82 28.21 30.25
CA LYS A 258 5.16 28.80 30.01
C LYS A 258 5.44 29.04 28.54
N ARG A 259 5.11 28.09 27.65
CA ARG A 259 5.28 28.31 26.21
C ARG A 259 4.36 29.39 25.66
N THR A 260 3.15 29.50 26.22
CA THR A 260 2.22 30.61 25.93
C THR A 260 2.84 31.96 26.28
N LEU A 261 3.47 32.08 27.46
CA LEU A 261 4.18 33.28 27.90
C LEU A 261 5.42 33.59 27.04
N ASN A 262 6.17 32.57 26.61
CA ASN A 262 7.32 32.75 25.71
C ASN A 262 6.89 33.31 24.34
N VAL A 263 5.78 32.80 23.80
CA VAL A 263 5.21 33.33 22.56
C VAL A 263 4.74 34.77 22.75
N ALA A 264 4.07 35.08 23.87
CA ALA A 264 3.67 36.44 24.21
C ALA A 264 4.88 37.40 24.29
N LYS A 265 6.00 36.95 24.89
CA LYS A 265 7.23 37.75 24.96
C LYS A 265 7.79 38.07 23.59
N ARG A 266 7.86 37.09 22.70
CA ARG A 266 8.35 37.31 21.34
C ARG A 266 7.43 38.25 20.54
N LEU A 267 6.11 38.09 20.65
CA LEU A 267 5.17 39.02 20.02
C LEU A 267 5.34 40.45 20.55
N LEU A 268 5.54 40.61 21.86
CA LEU A 268 5.79 41.92 22.47
C LEU A 268 7.10 42.54 21.95
N ASP A 269 8.18 41.76 21.88
CA ASP A 269 9.49 42.22 21.39
C ASP A 269 9.46 42.64 19.91
N GLU A 270 8.61 42.00 19.12
CA GLU A 270 8.41 42.32 17.70
C GLU A 270 7.37 43.44 17.47
N GLY A 271 6.88 44.07 18.54
CA GLY A 271 6.03 45.26 18.47
C GLY A 271 4.55 44.98 18.19
N PHE A 272 4.06 43.75 18.40
CA PHE A 272 2.64 43.45 18.28
C PHE A 272 1.82 44.09 19.41
N ALA A 273 0.70 44.71 19.05
CA ALA A 273 -0.28 45.23 20.00
C ALA A 273 -1.36 44.19 20.31
N PHE A 274 -1.29 43.58 21.50
CA PHE A 274 -2.27 42.60 21.97
C PHE A 274 -2.44 42.63 23.50
N GLU A 275 -3.58 42.12 23.97
CA GLU A 275 -3.84 41.79 25.37
C GLU A 275 -4.12 40.29 25.46
N TRP A 276 -3.59 39.61 26.47
CA TRP A 276 -3.82 38.18 26.70
C TRP A 276 -4.37 37.95 28.09
N LEU A 277 -5.64 37.57 28.16
CA LEU A 277 -6.33 37.26 29.41
C LEU A 277 -6.11 35.79 29.76
N ILE A 278 -5.50 35.51 30.90
CA ILE A 278 -5.32 34.14 31.42
C ILE A 278 -6.29 33.93 32.58
N ILE A 279 -7.20 32.96 32.39
CA ILE A 279 -8.29 32.64 33.32
C ILE A 279 -8.09 31.23 33.85
N GLY A 280 -8.21 31.10 35.17
CA GLY A 280 -8.05 29.84 35.90
C GLY A 280 -7.04 29.93 37.03
N ASP A 281 -6.99 28.87 37.81
CA ASP A 281 -6.12 28.65 38.96
C ASP A 281 -5.44 27.28 38.85
N GLY A 282 -4.44 27.03 39.68
CA GLY A 282 -3.72 25.76 39.63
C GLY A 282 -2.43 25.74 40.46
N PRO A 283 -1.82 24.55 40.60
CA PRO A 283 -0.65 24.36 41.44
C PRO A 283 0.55 25.24 41.02
N ASP A 284 0.65 25.56 39.73
CA ASP A 284 1.79 26.30 39.16
C ASP A 284 1.54 27.81 39.07
N GLU A 285 0.40 28.32 39.53
CA GLU A 285 0.01 29.73 39.39
C GLU A 285 1.09 30.70 39.88
N LYS A 286 1.62 30.48 41.09
CA LYS A 286 2.66 31.36 41.67
C LYS A 286 3.94 31.36 40.84
N MET A 287 4.32 30.20 40.29
CA MET A 287 5.51 30.07 39.44
C MET A 287 5.30 30.77 38.10
N LEU A 288 4.15 30.56 37.48
CA LEU A 288 3.80 31.15 36.18
C LEU A 288 3.68 32.67 36.24
N LYS A 289 3.08 33.23 37.30
CA LYS A 289 3.02 34.68 37.52
C LYS A 289 4.41 35.30 37.69
N ARG A 290 5.30 34.64 38.45
CA ARG A 290 6.72 35.08 38.58
C ARG A 290 7.43 35.02 37.23
N TYR A 291 7.27 33.92 36.50
CA TYR A 291 7.88 33.74 35.19
C TYR A 291 7.43 34.80 34.17
N ALA A 292 6.14 35.18 34.19
CA ALA A 292 5.64 36.28 33.37
C ALA A 292 6.25 37.64 33.74
N SER A 293 6.50 37.88 35.03
CA SER A 293 7.17 39.10 35.51
C SER A 293 8.65 39.13 35.15
N ASP A 294 9.35 38.00 35.23
CA ASP A 294 10.72 37.86 34.76
C ASP A 294 10.83 38.16 33.25
N LEU A 295 9.80 37.79 32.49
CA LEU A 295 9.67 38.11 31.05
C LEU A 295 9.16 39.54 30.78
N LYS A 296 8.83 40.33 31.81
CA LYS A 296 8.30 41.71 31.70
C LYS A 296 7.01 41.82 30.87
N LEU A 297 6.06 40.91 31.12
CA LEU A 297 4.80 40.79 30.37
C LEU A 297 3.61 41.52 30.99
N GLU A 298 3.80 42.29 32.06
CA GLU A 298 2.71 42.93 32.83
C GLU A 298 1.89 43.94 32.01
N SER A 299 2.43 44.41 30.89
CA SER A 299 1.74 45.34 29.99
C SER A 299 0.77 44.66 29.02
N CYS A 300 0.90 43.34 28.78
CA CYS A 300 0.10 42.61 27.80
C CYS A 300 -0.53 41.31 28.30
N VAL A 301 -0.09 40.75 29.43
CA VAL A 301 -0.65 39.52 30.03
C VAL A 301 -1.38 39.86 31.33
N PHE A 302 -2.68 39.54 31.38
CA PHE A 302 -3.54 39.84 32.51
C PHE A 302 -4.08 38.57 33.15
N TRP A 303 -3.85 38.44 34.46
CA TRP A 303 -4.28 37.29 35.25
C TRP A 303 -5.66 37.56 35.87
N ILE A 304 -6.69 36.90 35.37
CA ILE A 304 -8.07 37.05 35.89
C ILE A 304 -8.28 36.18 37.14
N GLY A 305 -7.56 35.05 37.23
CA GLY A 305 -7.77 34.05 38.28
C GLY A 305 -9.00 33.18 38.02
N HIS A 306 -9.46 32.49 39.06
CA HIS A 306 -10.65 31.66 38.99
C HIS A 306 -11.93 32.51 38.87
N THR A 307 -12.86 32.12 37.99
CA THR A 307 -14.17 32.76 37.82
C THR A 307 -15.22 31.74 37.41
N ASP A 308 -16.44 31.91 37.93
CA ASP A 308 -17.62 31.10 37.57
C ASP A 308 -18.18 31.46 36.18
N ASN A 309 -17.78 32.61 35.62
CA ASN A 309 -18.21 33.07 34.29
C ASN A 309 -17.02 33.40 33.38
N PRO A 310 -16.29 32.38 32.88
CA PRO A 310 -15.27 32.58 31.86
C PRO A 310 -15.86 32.98 30.49
N PHE A 311 -17.12 32.63 30.23
CA PHE A 311 -17.80 32.80 28.94
C PHE A 311 -17.90 34.25 28.49
N ALA A 312 -18.15 35.17 29.42
CA ALA A 312 -18.25 36.59 29.11
C ALA A 312 -16.90 37.19 28.66
N TYR A 313 -15.78 36.68 29.19
CA TYR A 313 -14.44 37.03 28.72
C TYR A 313 -14.15 36.42 27.35
N ILE A 314 -14.55 35.16 27.13
CA ILE A 314 -14.41 34.49 25.83
C ILE A 314 -15.14 35.26 24.72
N LYS A 315 -16.36 35.73 24.99
CA LYS A 315 -17.15 36.51 24.03
C LYS A 315 -16.51 37.84 23.64
N GLN A 316 -15.76 38.46 24.55
CA GLN A 316 -15.09 39.74 24.32
C GLN A 316 -13.69 39.61 23.72
N ALA A 317 -13.17 38.38 23.62
CA ALA A 317 -11.89 38.11 22.99
C ALA A 317 -12.03 38.05 21.47
N ASP A 318 -10.96 38.40 20.77
CA ASP A 318 -10.85 38.21 19.33
C ASP A 318 -10.51 36.76 18.97
N LEU A 319 -9.68 36.12 19.80
CA LEU A 319 -9.22 34.75 19.67
C LEU A 319 -9.18 34.05 21.02
N PHE A 320 -9.67 32.81 21.06
CA PHE A 320 -9.42 31.87 22.14
C PHE A 320 -8.17 31.05 21.83
N ALA A 321 -7.23 30.98 22.76
CA ALA A 321 -5.94 30.32 22.58
C ALA A 321 -5.75 29.19 23.59
N LEU A 322 -5.45 27.98 23.11
CA LEU A 322 -5.16 26.82 23.97
C LEU A 322 -4.00 26.00 23.43
N PHE A 323 -2.86 26.09 24.11
CA PHE A 323 -1.61 25.43 23.71
C PHE A 323 -1.21 24.38 24.75
N SER A 324 -2.03 23.36 24.90
CA SER A 324 -1.77 22.23 25.81
C SER A 324 -0.83 21.19 25.18
N TYR A 325 0.05 20.55 25.96
CA TYR A 325 0.92 19.47 25.48
C TYR A 325 0.14 18.20 25.17
N TYR A 326 -0.91 17.92 25.95
CA TYR A 326 -1.86 16.83 25.74
C TYR A 326 -3.25 17.18 26.30
N GLU A 327 -4.30 16.62 25.70
CA GLU A 327 -5.72 16.80 26.04
C GLU A 327 -6.50 15.54 25.67
N GLY A 328 -7.65 15.28 26.30
CA GLY A 328 -8.62 14.32 25.75
C GLY A 328 -9.48 15.01 24.70
N ILE A 329 -10.44 15.80 25.19
CA ILE A 329 -11.16 16.79 24.41
C ILE A 329 -11.49 18.00 25.31
N PRO A 330 -10.92 19.19 25.07
CA PRO A 330 -11.13 20.33 25.94
C PRO A 330 -12.53 20.94 25.70
N ASN A 331 -13.34 20.98 26.76
CA ASN A 331 -14.65 21.65 26.73
C ASN A 331 -14.54 23.14 26.39
N THR A 332 -13.46 23.79 26.81
CA THR A 332 -13.25 25.23 26.60
C THR A 332 -13.16 25.62 25.12
N ILE A 333 -12.73 24.70 24.25
CA ILE A 333 -12.81 24.89 22.80
C ILE A 333 -14.28 24.88 22.36
N PHE A 334 -15.07 23.88 22.73
CA PHE A 334 -16.51 23.86 22.41
C PHE A 334 -17.25 25.08 22.96
N GLU A 335 -16.92 25.52 24.16
CA GLU A 335 -17.47 26.75 24.76
C GLU A 335 -17.17 27.97 23.88
N SER A 336 -15.94 28.11 23.41
CA SER A 336 -15.53 29.16 22.48
C SER A 336 -16.31 29.10 21.16
N LEU A 337 -16.44 27.91 20.58
CA LEU A 337 -17.17 27.70 19.33
C LEU A 337 -18.67 28.02 19.48
N ILE A 338 -19.30 27.60 20.58
CA ILE A 338 -20.72 27.90 20.91
C ILE A 338 -20.96 29.41 21.06
N ILE A 339 -19.98 30.14 21.62
CA ILE A 339 -20.05 31.59 21.80
C ILE A 339 -19.81 32.35 20.48
N GLY A 340 -19.12 31.72 19.51
CA GLY A 340 -18.73 32.32 18.25
C GLY A 340 -17.35 33.01 18.27
N THR A 341 -16.50 32.65 19.22
CA THR A 341 -15.12 33.16 19.32
C THR A 341 -14.17 32.22 18.57
N PRO A 342 -13.44 32.70 17.55
CA PRO A 342 -12.44 31.91 16.82
C PRO A 342 -11.37 31.31 17.73
N VAL A 343 -10.95 30.08 17.43
CA VAL A 343 -9.98 29.32 18.23
C VAL A 343 -8.64 29.21 17.51
N ILE A 344 -7.53 29.30 18.25
CA ILE A 344 -6.21 28.82 17.84
C ILE A 344 -5.70 27.83 18.88
N ALA A 345 -5.29 26.63 18.46
CA ALA A 345 -4.87 25.58 19.38
C ALA A 345 -3.85 24.62 18.79
N THR A 346 -3.08 23.94 19.64
CA THR A 346 -2.17 22.87 19.21
C THR A 346 -2.96 21.66 18.72
N GLY A 347 -2.55 21.08 17.58
CA GLY A 347 -3.19 19.93 16.94
C GLY A 347 -2.91 18.61 17.65
N ILE A 348 -3.40 18.46 18.87
CA ILE A 348 -3.22 17.27 19.71
C ILE A 348 -4.55 16.58 19.99
N SER A 349 -4.55 15.25 20.00
CA SER A 349 -5.70 14.42 20.41
C SER A 349 -7.03 14.90 19.80
N GLY A 350 -8.08 15.06 20.61
CA GLY A 350 -9.42 15.48 20.19
C GLY A 350 -9.52 16.91 19.65
N ILE A 351 -8.50 17.77 19.80
CA ILE A 351 -8.55 19.15 19.27
C ILE A 351 -8.66 19.16 17.75
N LYS A 352 -8.01 18.21 17.06
CA LYS A 352 -8.12 18.09 15.59
C LYS A 352 -9.57 17.84 15.17
N GLU A 353 -10.27 16.96 15.90
CA GLU A 353 -11.70 16.65 15.66
C GLU A 353 -12.58 17.88 15.89
N GLN A 354 -12.31 18.67 16.94
CA GLN A 354 -13.10 19.88 17.24
C GLN A 354 -12.99 20.97 16.17
N LEU A 355 -11.86 21.03 15.46
CA LEU A 355 -11.54 22.12 14.53
C LEU A 355 -11.55 21.70 13.05
N GLU A 356 -11.89 20.46 12.73
CA GLU A 356 -11.86 19.88 11.38
C GLU A 356 -12.73 20.64 10.37
N GLY A 357 -13.85 21.24 10.81
CA GLY A 357 -14.73 22.08 9.96
C GLY A 357 -14.18 23.47 9.63
N GLY A 358 -12.92 23.77 9.96
CA GLY A 358 -12.32 25.09 9.74
C GLY A 358 -12.84 26.16 10.70
N TRP A 359 -13.27 25.73 11.90
CA TRP A 359 -13.81 26.57 12.99
C TRP A 359 -12.73 27.27 13.83
N GLY A 360 -11.46 26.99 13.53
CA GLY A 360 -10.31 27.57 14.19
C GLY A 360 -9.03 27.31 13.39
N TYR A 361 -7.91 27.63 14.01
CA TYR A 361 -6.57 27.49 13.45
C TYR A 361 -5.78 26.46 14.26
N ILE A 362 -5.29 25.43 13.59
CA ILE A 362 -4.49 24.36 14.21
C ILE A 362 -3.01 24.66 13.97
N VAL A 363 -2.21 24.60 15.04
CA VAL A 363 -0.74 24.72 14.97
C VAL A 363 -0.09 23.42 15.45
N GLU A 364 1.15 23.16 15.01
CA GLU A 364 1.93 22.03 15.52
C GLU A 364 2.28 22.22 17.00
N ASN A 365 2.57 21.11 17.70
CA ASN A 365 2.75 21.08 19.15
C ASN A 365 4.15 21.57 19.62
N ASP A 366 4.62 22.67 19.06
CA ASP A 366 5.91 23.29 19.38
C ASP A 366 5.78 24.82 19.46
N THR A 367 6.71 25.46 20.20
CA THR A 367 6.64 26.89 20.48
C THR A 367 6.78 27.76 19.21
N GLU A 368 7.55 27.32 18.21
CA GLU A 368 7.77 28.10 16.99
C GLU A 368 6.51 28.14 16.14
N SER A 369 5.89 26.98 15.93
CA SER A 369 4.63 26.87 15.18
C SER A 369 3.49 27.65 15.84
N ILE A 370 3.43 27.66 17.18
CA ILE A 370 2.48 28.49 17.92
C ILE A 370 2.71 29.98 17.63
N TYR A 371 3.96 30.45 17.71
CA TYR A 371 4.29 31.84 17.40
C TYR A 371 3.98 32.20 15.94
N LEU A 372 4.34 31.34 14.97
CA LEU A 372 4.09 31.58 13.55
C LEU A 372 2.59 31.67 13.26
N GLY A 373 1.79 30.74 13.80
CA GLY A 373 0.34 30.78 13.64
C GLY A 373 -0.31 32.00 14.27
N LEU A 374 0.09 32.35 15.50
CA LEU A 374 -0.48 33.50 16.19
C LEU A 374 -0.05 34.83 15.55
N SER A 375 1.23 34.98 15.18
CA SER A 375 1.73 36.18 14.49
C SER A 375 1.07 36.39 13.13
N ASP A 376 0.82 35.31 12.37
CA ASP A 376 0.07 35.38 11.10
C ASP A 376 -1.38 35.86 11.31
N LEU A 377 -2.11 35.31 12.30
CA LEU A 377 -3.47 35.75 12.61
C LEU A 377 -3.52 37.21 13.05
N LEU A 378 -2.55 37.65 13.87
CA LEU A 378 -2.47 39.03 14.35
C LEU A 378 -2.11 40.01 13.22
N ARG A 379 -1.26 39.61 12.25
CA ARG A 379 -0.96 40.39 11.04
C ARG A 379 -2.13 40.43 10.06
N ASN A 380 -2.97 39.39 10.05
CA ASN A 380 -4.05 39.22 9.08
C ASN A 380 -5.44 39.12 9.76
N PRO A 381 -6.00 40.23 10.29
CA PRO A 381 -7.32 40.24 10.95
C PRO A 381 -8.47 39.72 10.08
N GLN A 382 -8.32 39.74 8.76
CA GLN A 382 -9.29 39.17 7.82
C GLN A 382 -9.46 37.65 8.02
N LYS A 383 -8.40 36.91 8.36
CA LYS A 383 -8.47 35.47 8.65
C LYS A 383 -9.34 35.20 9.87
N ILE A 384 -9.17 35.99 10.93
CA ILE A 384 -10.00 35.92 12.15
C ILE A 384 -11.48 36.23 11.79
N ALA A 385 -11.72 37.27 10.98
CA ALA A 385 -13.06 37.65 10.55
C ALA A 385 -13.74 36.55 9.72
N GLN A 386 -13.01 35.87 8.84
CA GLN A 386 -13.53 34.75 8.05
C GLN A 386 -13.95 33.57 8.93
N ILE A 387 -13.13 33.19 9.91
CA ILE A 387 -13.47 32.12 10.87
C ILE A 387 -14.71 32.54 11.67
N ARG A 388 -14.75 33.78 12.16
CA ARG A 388 -15.89 34.32 12.90
C ARG A 388 -17.18 34.32 12.08
N GLN A 389 -17.08 34.60 10.78
CA GLN A 389 -18.23 34.54 9.87
C GLN A 389 -18.73 33.10 9.70
N LYS A 390 -17.83 32.12 9.54
CA LYS A 390 -18.21 30.69 9.50
C LYS A 390 -18.90 30.28 10.79
N LEU A 391 -18.34 30.63 11.95
CA LEU A 391 -18.85 30.24 13.27
C LEU A 391 -20.31 30.65 13.54
N LYS A 392 -20.89 31.58 12.77
CA LYS A 392 -22.32 31.90 12.86
C LYS A 392 -23.22 30.70 12.60
N ASP A 393 -22.77 29.76 11.77
CA ASP A 393 -23.50 28.55 11.41
C ASP A 393 -23.14 27.35 12.29
N TYR A 394 -22.24 27.51 13.26
CA TYR A 394 -21.81 26.43 14.14
C TYR A 394 -22.92 26.04 15.14
N GLN A 395 -23.24 24.75 15.18
CA GLN A 395 -24.18 24.18 16.14
C GLN A 395 -23.54 22.99 16.85
N TYR A 396 -23.60 22.99 18.19
CA TYR A 396 -23.16 21.85 18.98
C TYR A 396 -24.29 20.83 19.11
N ASP A 397 -24.05 19.62 18.63
CA ASP A 397 -25.06 18.58 18.51
C ASP A 397 -25.19 17.73 19.78
N ASN A 398 -25.84 18.28 20.80
CA ASN A 398 -26.19 17.50 21.98
C ASN A 398 -27.14 16.33 21.66
N GLU A 399 -27.99 16.41 20.62
CA GLU A 399 -28.98 15.38 20.34
C GLU A 399 -28.32 14.06 19.93
N SER A 400 -27.32 14.12 19.05
CA SER A 400 -26.56 12.92 18.66
C SER A 400 -25.76 12.35 19.84
N ILE A 401 -25.16 13.21 20.67
CA ILE A 401 -24.43 12.77 21.87
C ILE A 401 -25.38 12.12 22.89
N GLN A 402 -26.59 12.64 23.04
CA GLN A 402 -27.62 12.08 23.90
C GLN A 402 -28.07 10.69 23.43
N LYS A 403 -28.34 10.52 22.12
CA LYS A 403 -28.65 9.21 21.53
C LYS A 403 -27.53 8.22 21.79
N GLU A 404 -26.30 8.65 21.60
CA GLU A 404 -25.14 7.82 21.83
C GLU A 404 -25.03 7.34 23.28
N LEU A 405 -25.13 8.29 24.20
CA LEU A 405 -25.13 8.03 25.62
C LEU A 405 -26.25 7.05 25.99
N ASP A 406 -27.45 7.22 25.44
CA ASP A 406 -28.56 6.31 25.65
C ASP A 406 -28.19 4.88 25.22
N ILE A 407 -27.52 4.70 24.07
CA ILE A 407 -27.12 3.37 23.60
C ILE A 407 -26.04 2.77 24.51
N ILE A 408 -25.02 3.55 24.87
CA ILE A 408 -23.98 3.14 25.83
C ILE A 408 -24.60 2.64 27.14
N MET A 409 -25.67 3.29 27.62
CA MET A 409 -26.32 2.92 28.87
C MET A 409 -27.30 1.74 28.73
N HIS A 410 -27.94 1.54 27.57
CA HIS A 410 -28.97 0.51 27.36
C HIS A 410 -28.44 -0.85 26.90
N TYR A 411 -27.31 -0.91 26.20
CA TYR A 411 -26.86 -2.12 25.48
C TYR A 411 -26.65 -3.36 26.39
N GLN A 412 -27.50 -4.40 26.28
CA GLN A 412 -27.55 -5.50 27.25
C GLN A 412 -26.88 -6.82 26.80
N ASN A 413 -26.53 -6.99 25.53
CA ASN A 413 -25.88 -8.21 25.03
C ASN A 413 -24.83 -7.88 23.95
N GLY A 414 -23.55 -8.03 24.30
CA GLY A 414 -22.42 -7.82 23.39
C GLY A 414 -21.72 -6.46 23.54
N TYR A 415 -20.78 -6.22 22.64
CA TYR A 415 -19.89 -5.07 22.59
C TYR A 415 -20.49 -3.92 21.76
N TYR A 416 -20.73 -2.76 22.39
CA TYR A 416 -21.17 -1.57 21.68
C TYR A 416 -19.97 -0.68 21.35
N ASN A 417 -19.55 -0.64 20.09
CA ASN A 417 -18.62 0.37 19.60
C ASN A 417 -19.44 1.63 19.33
N GLY A 418 -19.49 2.54 20.30
CA GLY A 418 -20.25 3.77 20.19
C GLY A 418 -19.97 4.64 18.97
N VAL A 419 -20.91 5.55 18.67
CA VAL A 419 -21.14 6.41 17.50
C VAL A 419 -20.49 5.82 16.28
N VAL A 420 -21.35 5.28 15.43
CA VAL A 420 -21.19 5.34 13.99
C VAL A 420 -20.76 6.79 13.66
N GLU A 421 -19.46 7.07 13.61
CA GLU A 421 -18.96 7.70 12.40
C GLU A 421 -19.69 6.91 11.33
N GLU A 422 -20.59 7.53 10.56
CA GLU A 422 -20.82 7.00 9.23
C GLU A 422 -19.49 7.20 8.48
N ASN A 423 -18.45 6.51 8.95
CA ASN A 423 -17.24 6.25 8.25
C ASN A 423 -17.69 5.25 7.22
N MET A 424 -18.23 5.83 6.16
CA MET A 424 -18.28 5.24 4.85
C MET A 424 -17.01 4.39 4.74
N LYS A 425 -17.17 3.07 4.72
CA LYS A 425 -16.06 2.14 4.71
C LYS A 425 -15.38 2.20 3.35
N VAL A 426 -16.19 2.31 2.30
CA VAL A 426 -15.77 2.32 0.90
C VAL A 426 -16.51 3.42 0.12
N SER A 427 -15.80 4.26 -0.62
CA SER A 427 -16.36 5.04 -1.73
C SER A 427 -16.01 4.36 -3.05
N ILE A 428 -17.01 4.08 -3.86
CA ILE A 428 -16.84 3.50 -5.19
C ILE A 428 -16.99 4.64 -6.20
N ILE A 429 -15.98 4.88 -7.02
CA ILE A 429 -15.99 5.92 -8.05
C ILE A 429 -16.16 5.27 -9.41
N VAL A 430 -17.21 5.67 -10.13
CA VAL A 430 -17.59 5.13 -11.44
C VAL A 430 -17.50 6.24 -12.49
N PRO A 431 -16.42 6.30 -13.28
CA PRO A 431 -16.32 7.24 -14.40
C PRO A 431 -17.16 6.77 -15.60
N VAL A 432 -17.97 7.66 -16.17
CA VAL A 432 -18.96 7.35 -17.22
C VAL A 432 -18.73 8.24 -18.44
N TYR A 433 -18.51 7.62 -19.61
CA TYR A 433 -18.48 8.32 -20.90
C TYR A 433 -19.02 7.45 -22.04
N ASN A 434 -20.22 7.76 -22.53
CA ASN A 434 -20.88 7.08 -23.66
C ASN A 434 -20.99 5.55 -23.51
N VAL A 435 -21.59 5.10 -22.39
CA VAL A 435 -21.70 3.68 -22.02
C VAL A 435 -23.14 3.25 -21.67
N GLU A 436 -24.16 3.91 -22.22
CA GLU A 436 -25.57 3.67 -21.87
C GLU A 436 -25.99 2.19 -21.89
N LYS A 437 -25.40 1.38 -22.78
CA LYS A 437 -25.69 -0.05 -22.94
C LYS A 437 -25.21 -0.93 -21.79
N TYR A 438 -24.27 -0.46 -20.98
CA TYR A 438 -23.57 -1.27 -19.97
C TYR A 438 -23.77 -0.76 -18.54
N LEU A 439 -24.05 0.55 -18.41
CA LEU A 439 -24.07 1.25 -17.13
C LEU A 439 -25.07 0.67 -16.12
N GLU A 440 -26.26 0.25 -16.55
CA GLU A 440 -27.27 -0.34 -15.65
C GLU A 440 -26.73 -1.59 -14.94
N LYS A 441 -26.14 -2.52 -15.69
CA LYS A 441 -25.56 -3.74 -15.12
C LYS A 441 -24.41 -3.43 -14.13
N CYS A 442 -23.60 -2.43 -14.46
CA CYS A 442 -22.55 -1.95 -13.55
C CYS A 442 -23.17 -1.48 -12.23
N LEU A 443 -24.11 -0.53 -12.29
CA LEU A 443 -24.74 0.05 -11.10
C LEU A 443 -25.56 -0.97 -10.31
N ASP A 444 -26.26 -1.91 -10.96
CA ASP A 444 -26.97 -3.01 -10.29
C ASP A 444 -26.02 -3.86 -9.45
N SER A 445 -24.84 -4.19 -9.98
CA SER A 445 -23.84 -4.98 -9.24
C SER A 445 -23.25 -4.23 -8.05
N LEU A 446 -23.16 -2.90 -8.13
CA LEU A 446 -22.69 -2.05 -7.04
C LEU A 446 -23.76 -1.87 -5.97
N ILE A 447 -25.03 -1.73 -6.35
CA ILE A 447 -26.14 -1.66 -5.39
C ILE A 447 -26.30 -3.00 -4.64
N ALA A 448 -26.01 -4.11 -5.30
CA ALA A 448 -26.10 -5.45 -4.73
C ALA A 448 -24.96 -5.83 -3.77
N GLN A 449 -23.99 -4.95 -3.47
CA GLN A 449 -22.89 -5.32 -2.57
C GLN A 449 -23.41 -5.63 -1.16
N THR A 450 -22.76 -6.60 -0.51
CA THR A 450 -23.10 -7.06 0.85
C THR A 450 -22.63 -6.12 1.96
N ILE A 451 -21.81 -5.11 1.63
CA ILE A 451 -21.37 -4.07 2.58
C ILE A 451 -22.33 -2.87 2.49
N ASP A 452 -22.92 -2.49 3.61
CA ASP A 452 -23.91 -1.39 3.62
C ASP A 452 -23.28 -0.02 3.76
N GLU A 453 -22.17 0.09 4.49
CA GLU A 453 -21.49 1.36 4.74
C GLU A 453 -20.60 1.76 3.56
N MET A 454 -21.19 1.92 2.38
CA MET A 454 -20.52 2.37 1.16
C MET A 454 -21.34 3.42 0.40
N GLU A 455 -20.64 4.23 -0.39
CA GLU A 455 -21.26 5.17 -1.35
C GLU A 455 -20.75 4.92 -2.76
N ILE A 456 -21.58 5.25 -3.75
CA ILE A 456 -21.31 5.13 -5.17
C ILE A 456 -21.34 6.54 -5.77
N ILE A 457 -20.20 6.99 -6.24
CA ILE A 457 -19.98 8.30 -6.85
C ILE A 457 -19.87 8.08 -8.36
N VAL A 458 -20.88 8.49 -9.10
CA VAL A 458 -20.94 8.31 -10.55
C VAL A 458 -20.62 9.64 -11.23
N VAL A 459 -19.53 9.69 -12.01
CA VAL A 459 -19.05 10.90 -12.66
C VAL A 459 -19.29 10.80 -14.16
N ASN A 460 -20.30 11.50 -14.67
CA ASN A 460 -20.52 11.66 -16.10
C ASN A 460 -19.50 12.65 -16.69
N ASP A 461 -18.56 12.14 -17.47
CA ASP A 461 -17.50 12.89 -18.13
C ASP A 461 -17.94 13.45 -19.49
N GLY A 462 -19.14 14.04 -19.52
CA GLY A 462 -19.68 14.70 -20.71
C GLY A 462 -20.23 13.75 -21.78
N SER A 463 -20.88 12.65 -21.37
CA SER A 463 -21.56 11.73 -22.28
C SER A 463 -22.61 12.45 -23.15
N THR A 464 -22.72 12.04 -24.41
CA THR A 464 -23.69 12.52 -25.39
C THR A 464 -24.85 11.54 -25.62
N ASP A 465 -24.76 10.34 -25.03
CA ASP A 465 -25.80 9.31 -25.07
C ASP A 465 -26.76 9.42 -23.84
N SER A 466 -27.56 8.38 -23.59
CA SER A 466 -28.54 8.37 -22.50
C SER A 466 -27.94 8.08 -21.12
N SER A 467 -26.60 8.01 -20.97
CA SER A 467 -25.95 7.67 -19.70
C SER A 467 -26.38 8.59 -18.55
N GLN A 468 -26.54 9.90 -18.79
CA GLN A 468 -27.00 10.84 -17.75
C GLN A 468 -28.39 10.47 -17.21
N LYS A 469 -29.32 10.01 -18.07
CA LYS A 469 -30.68 9.62 -17.64
C LYS A 469 -30.64 8.40 -16.73
N ILE A 470 -29.74 7.45 -17.01
CA ILE A 470 -29.53 6.28 -16.16
C ILE A 470 -28.97 6.72 -14.80
N ILE A 471 -27.98 7.62 -14.79
CA ILE A 471 -27.42 8.17 -13.53
C ILE A 471 -28.52 8.84 -12.68
N ASP A 472 -29.33 9.70 -13.31
CA ASP A 472 -30.42 10.42 -12.63
C ASP A 472 -31.45 9.44 -12.04
N TYR A 473 -31.74 8.35 -12.74
CA TYR A 473 -32.64 7.28 -12.28
C TYR A 473 -32.11 6.58 -11.02
N TYR A 474 -30.85 6.13 -11.02
CA TYR A 474 -30.26 5.45 -9.86
C TYR A 474 -30.07 6.40 -8.66
N GLN A 475 -29.70 7.66 -8.90
CA GLN A 475 -29.63 8.67 -7.84
C GLN A 475 -31.00 8.90 -7.19
N LYS A 476 -32.08 8.88 -7.97
CA LYS A 476 -33.45 9.01 -7.45
C LYS A 476 -33.91 7.79 -6.66
N LEU A 477 -33.56 6.58 -7.11
CA LEU A 477 -33.93 5.33 -6.42
C LEU A 477 -33.12 5.11 -5.14
N TYR A 478 -31.85 5.48 -5.14
CA TYR A 478 -30.90 5.21 -4.07
C TYR A 478 -30.21 6.49 -3.59
N PRO A 479 -30.95 7.54 -3.14
CA PRO A 479 -30.38 8.86 -2.83
C PRO A 479 -29.35 8.85 -1.69
N ASN A 480 -29.39 7.81 -0.84
CA ASN A 480 -28.45 7.64 0.27
C ASN A 480 -27.20 6.83 -0.11
N LYS A 481 -27.19 6.13 -1.25
CA LYS A 481 -26.06 5.31 -1.72
C LYS A 481 -25.42 5.84 -3.00
N VAL A 482 -26.18 6.48 -3.90
CA VAL A 482 -25.71 6.93 -5.23
C VAL A 482 -25.70 8.45 -5.33
N ARG A 483 -24.57 9.00 -5.77
CA ARG A 483 -24.37 10.43 -6.03
C ARG A 483 -23.84 10.61 -7.45
N GLY A 484 -24.65 11.20 -8.31
CA GLY A 484 -24.30 11.52 -9.69
C GLY A 484 -23.72 12.93 -9.80
N PHE A 485 -22.65 13.06 -10.59
CA PHE A 485 -22.04 14.33 -10.96
C PHE A 485 -21.84 14.41 -12.47
N SER A 486 -21.80 15.61 -13.00
CA SER A 486 -21.56 15.85 -14.43
C SER A 486 -20.48 16.91 -14.62
N LYS A 487 -19.59 16.68 -15.57
CA LYS A 487 -18.51 17.60 -15.95
C LYS A 487 -18.28 17.55 -17.46
N LYS A 488 -17.55 18.53 -17.99
CA LYS A 488 -17.06 18.51 -19.38
C LYS A 488 -16.03 17.39 -19.54
N ASN A 489 -16.04 16.67 -20.65
CA ASN A 489 -15.11 15.58 -20.94
C ASN A 489 -13.63 16.00 -20.72
N GLY A 490 -12.95 15.26 -19.84
CA GLY A 490 -11.51 15.38 -19.57
C GLY A 490 -10.76 14.04 -19.63
N GLY A 491 -11.45 12.93 -19.87
CA GLY A 491 -10.90 11.58 -19.90
C GLY A 491 -11.05 10.83 -18.58
N LEU A 492 -10.73 9.52 -18.63
CA LEU A 492 -10.95 8.56 -17.55
C LEU A 492 -10.26 8.98 -16.23
N GLY A 493 -8.96 9.34 -16.31
CA GLY A 493 -8.21 9.80 -15.14
C GLY A 493 -8.77 11.08 -14.51
N ASP A 494 -9.24 12.02 -15.31
CA ASP A 494 -9.84 13.27 -14.83
C ASP A 494 -11.16 13.02 -14.10
N ALA A 495 -12.01 12.14 -14.64
CA ALA A 495 -13.25 11.74 -14.00
C ALA A 495 -13.01 11.03 -12.65
N ARG A 496 -11.99 10.16 -12.57
CA ARG A 496 -11.58 9.51 -11.30
C ARG A 496 -11.10 10.53 -10.26
N ASN A 497 -10.25 11.47 -10.67
CA ASN A 497 -9.78 12.56 -9.80
C ASN A 497 -10.91 13.47 -9.33
N TYR A 498 -11.88 13.76 -10.20
CA TYR A 498 -13.05 14.55 -9.85
C TYR A 498 -13.91 13.83 -8.81
N GLY A 499 -14.17 12.53 -9.00
CA GLY A 499 -14.90 11.70 -8.03
C GLY A 499 -14.21 11.62 -6.66
N LEU A 500 -12.88 11.59 -6.63
CA LEU A 500 -12.08 11.55 -5.40
C LEU A 500 -12.33 12.74 -4.46
N GLN A 501 -12.69 13.91 -5.00
CA GLN A 501 -13.00 15.11 -4.20
C GLN A 501 -14.25 14.94 -3.35
N TYR A 502 -15.13 14.01 -3.72
CA TYR A 502 -16.42 13.77 -3.07
C TYR A 502 -16.45 12.51 -2.20
N ALA A 503 -15.40 11.70 -2.27
CA ALA A 503 -15.27 10.46 -1.52
C ALA A 503 -15.17 10.71 -0.02
N LYS A 504 -15.97 9.99 0.77
CA LYS A 504 -15.97 10.00 2.24
C LYS A 504 -15.47 8.67 2.83
N GLY A 505 -15.23 7.70 1.95
CA GLY A 505 -14.83 6.34 2.24
C GLY A 505 -13.44 6.26 2.85
N ARG A 506 -13.28 5.50 3.94
CA ARG A 506 -11.95 5.14 4.47
C ARG A 506 -11.07 4.51 3.38
N TYR A 507 -11.70 3.67 2.55
CA TYR A 507 -11.13 3.17 1.31
C TYR A 507 -11.88 3.69 0.10
N VAL A 508 -11.21 3.69 -1.05
CA VAL A 508 -11.74 4.06 -2.35
C VAL A 508 -11.49 2.92 -3.34
N SER A 509 -12.50 2.58 -4.13
CA SER A 509 -12.39 1.69 -5.28
C SER A 509 -12.79 2.43 -6.54
N PHE A 510 -12.15 2.15 -7.67
CA PHE A 510 -12.59 2.61 -8.98
C PHE A 510 -13.24 1.44 -9.70
N ILE A 511 -14.37 1.63 -10.36
CA ILE A 511 -15.03 0.57 -11.13
C ILE A 511 -15.37 1.13 -12.50
N ASP A 512 -14.93 0.47 -13.57
CA ASP A 512 -15.17 0.94 -14.92
C ASP A 512 -16.65 0.68 -15.30
N SER A 513 -17.25 1.65 -15.97
CA SER A 513 -18.71 1.73 -16.14
C SER A 513 -19.30 0.74 -17.15
N ASP A 514 -18.45 0.01 -17.87
CA ASP A 514 -18.80 -1.10 -18.75
C ASP A 514 -18.65 -2.50 -18.13
N ASP A 515 -18.09 -2.57 -16.92
CA ASP A 515 -17.85 -3.81 -16.18
C ASP A 515 -18.83 -3.99 -15.01
N TRP A 516 -18.73 -5.11 -14.28
CA TRP A 516 -19.53 -5.37 -13.07
C TRP A 516 -18.75 -6.20 -12.06
N VAL A 517 -19.26 -6.32 -10.83
CA VAL A 517 -18.56 -7.00 -9.72
C VAL A 517 -19.43 -8.05 -9.03
N THR A 518 -18.82 -8.97 -8.29
CA THR A 518 -19.54 -9.89 -7.39
C THR A 518 -20.10 -9.15 -6.18
N PRO A 519 -21.24 -9.57 -5.59
CA PRO A 519 -21.83 -8.95 -4.39
C PRO A 519 -20.88 -8.82 -3.19
N GLU A 520 -19.91 -9.71 -3.06
CA GLU A 520 -19.04 -9.78 -1.88
C GLU A 520 -17.72 -9.00 -2.03
N MET A 521 -17.43 -8.44 -3.21
CA MET A 521 -16.12 -7.85 -3.54
C MET A 521 -15.67 -6.82 -2.50
N MET A 522 -16.50 -5.81 -2.24
CA MET A 522 -16.14 -4.71 -1.34
C MET A 522 -16.03 -5.18 0.12
N GLN A 523 -16.89 -6.12 0.53
CA GLN A 523 -16.86 -6.71 1.86
C GLN A 523 -15.56 -7.47 2.10
N HIS A 524 -15.19 -8.39 1.21
CA HIS A 524 -13.98 -9.21 1.31
C HIS A 524 -12.72 -8.34 1.27
N MET A 525 -12.63 -7.43 0.29
CA MET A 525 -11.47 -6.55 0.16
C MET A 525 -11.33 -5.61 1.37
N TYR A 526 -12.42 -5.04 1.88
CA TYR A 526 -12.38 -4.19 3.07
C TYR A 526 -11.91 -4.95 4.31
N GLN A 527 -12.45 -6.16 4.54
CA GLN A 527 -12.04 -7.02 5.66
C GLN A 527 -10.55 -7.30 5.61
N LYS A 528 -10.03 -7.77 4.46
CA LYS A 528 -8.60 -8.01 4.29
C LYS A 528 -7.76 -6.75 4.49
N GLY A 529 -8.24 -5.61 4.00
CA GLY A 529 -7.58 -4.31 4.18
C GLY A 529 -7.45 -3.92 5.64
N VAL A 530 -8.51 -4.08 6.42
CA VAL A 530 -8.52 -3.77 7.87
C VAL A 530 -7.70 -4.78 8.67
N GLU A 531 -7.96 -6.08 8.48
CA GLU A 531 -7.28 -7.18 9.20
C GLU A 531 -5.76 -7.11 9.05
N ASN A 532 -5.28 -6.79 7.84
CA ASN A 532 -3.86 -6.79 7.53
C ASN A 532 -3.24 -5.40 7.55
N ASN A 533 -4.00 -4.37 7.96
CA ASN A 533 -3.63 -2.96 7.87
C ASN A 533 -3.05 -2.59 6.48
N ALA A 534 -3.62 -3.15 5.42
CA ALA A 534 -3.14 -2.95 4.07
C ALA A 534 -3.57 -1.58 3.55
N SER A 535 -2.68 -0.89 2.86
CA SER A 535 -3.01 0.37 2.20
C SER A 535 -3.64 0.15 0.82
N ILE A 536 -3.36 -1.00 0.22
CA ILE A 536 -3.98 -1.46 -1.03
C ILE A 536 -4.37 -2.92 -0.86
N VAL A 537 -5.56 -3.28 -1.34
CA VAL A 537 -5.98 -4.67 -1.53
C VAL A 537 -6.26 -4.85 -3.01
N LEU A 538 -5.72 -5.91 -3.62
CA LEU A 538 -5.99 -6.27 -5.02
C LEU A 538 -6.61 -7.66 -5.11
N CYS A 539 -7.53 -7.85 -6.05
CA CYS A 539 -8.19 -9.14 -6.30
C CYS A 539 -7.97 -9.63 -7.73
N ASP A 540 -8.33 -10.89 -8.00
CA ASP A 540 -8.32 -11.47 -9.34
C ASP A 540 -9.57 -11.01 -10.14
N ILE A 541 -9.61 -11.34 -11.44
CA ILE A 541 -10.72 -10.99 -12.33
C ILE A 541 -11.35 -12.20 -13.03
N TYR A 542 -12.61 -12.05 -13.41
CA TYR A 542 -13.28 -12.86 -14.41
C TYR A 542 -13.21 -12.13 -15.76
N GLY A 543 -12.40 -12.62 -16.70
CA GLY A 543 -12.38 -12.12 -18.07
C GLY A 543 -13.57 -12.66 -18.87
N VAL A 544 -14.45 -11.78 -19.35
CA VAL A 544 -15.71 -12.13 -20.04
C VAL A 544 -15.71 -11.62 -21.47
N ASP A 545 -15.87 -12.53 -22.43
CA ASP A 545 -15.96 -12.21 -23.86
C ASP A 545 -17.28 -11.54 -24.18
N ASP A 546 -17.23 -10.27 -24.55
CA ASP A 546 -18.43 -9.49 -24.84
C ASP A 546 -19.20 -10.03 -26.07
N GLN A 547 -18.54 -10.82 -26.93
CA GLN A 547 -19.17 -11.43 -28.11
C GLN A 547 -19.71 -12.83 -27.84
N THR A 548 -18.98 -13.65 -27.07
CA THR A 548 -19.32 -15.08 -26.87
C THR A 548 -19.88 -15.40 -25.49
N ASN A 549 -19.82 -14.45 -24.54
CA ASN A 549 -20.06 -14.64 -23.11
C ASN A 549 -19.17 -15.70 -22.44
N HIS A 550 -18.11 -16.17 -23.12
CA HIS A 550 -17.14 -17.08 -22.52
C HIS A 550 -16.40 -16.38 -21.38
N THR A 551 -16.29 -17.03 -20.22
CA THR A 551 -15.70 -16.47 -19.01
C THR A 551 -14.50 -17.29 -18.56
N ILE A 552 -13.38 -16.63 -18.28
CA ILE A 552 -12.17 -17.24 -17.73
C ILE A 552 -11.73 -16.51 -16.46
N VAL A 553 -11.03 -17.20 -15.55
CA VAL A 553 -10.42 -16.56 -14.39
C VAL A 553 -9.01 -16.11 -14.77
N GLU A 554 -8.74 -14.82 -14.67
CA GLU A 554 -7.39 -14.27 -14.82
C GLU A 554 -6.86 -13.84 -13.45
N ARG A 555 -5.67 -14.34 -13.12
CA ARG A 555 -5.04 -14.09 -11.82
C ARG A 555 -4.03 -12.97 -11.90
N ALA A 556 -3.90 -12.22 -10.82
CA ALA A 556 -2.77 -11.34 -10.60
C ALA A 556 -1.44 -12.13 -10.69
N PRO A 557 -0.32 -11.47 -11.06
CA PRO A 557 0.96 -12.13 -11.32
C PRO A 557 1.69 -12.60 -10.04
N PHE A 558 0.96 -12.90 -8.97
CA PHE A 558 1.50 -13.27 -7.66
C PHE A 558 1.12 -14.71 -7.30
N ASP A 559 2.07 -15.47 -6.78
CA ASP A 559 1.89 -16.91 -6.57
C ASP A 559 0.98 -17.26 -5.39
N LYS A 560 0.88 -16.36 -4.39
CA LYS A 560 0.25 -16.62 -3.09
C LYS A 560 -0.54 -15.42 -2.58
N GLU A 561 -1.70 -15.69 -1.98
CA GLU A 561 -2.47 -14.71 -1.20
C GLU A 561 -1.64 -14.21 -0.01
N GLY A 562 -1.81 -12.93 0.35
CA GLY A 562 -1.20 -12.34 1.54
C GLY A 562 -0.60 -10.96 1.29
N ILE A 563 0.19 -10.48 2.27
CA ILE A 563 1.00 -9.27 2.09
C ILE A 563 2.12 -9.57 1.09
N LEU A 564 2.16 -8.77 0.02
CA LEU A 564 3.16 -8.91 -1.02
C LEU A 564 4.51 -8.36 -0.58
N ASP A 565 5.59 -9.00 -1.05
CA ASP A 565 6.90 -8.38 -1.06
C ASP A 565 6.89 -7.15 -1.96
N ARG A 566 7.39 -6.02 -1.46
CA ARG A 566 7.28 -4.74 -2.15
C ARG A 566 8.10 -4.70 -3.43
N LYS A 567 9.27 -5.34 -3.47
CA LYS A 567 10.09 -5.40 -4.68
C LYS A 567 9.38 -6.22 -5.75
N GLN A 568 8.85 -7.38 -5.38
CA GLN A 568 8.06 -8.22 -6.29
C GLN A 568 6.81 -7.49 -6.79
N ALA A 569 6.11 -6.75 -5.92
CA ALA A 569 4.94 -5.96 -6.32
C ALA A 569 5.31 -4.91 -7.37
N VAL A 570 6.41 -4.18 -7.19
CA VAL A 570 6.87 -3.16 -8.16
C VAL A 570 7.30 -3.81 -9.49
N LEU A 571 8.10 -4.89 -9.44
CA LEU A 571 8.57 -5.61 -10.63
C LEU A 571 7.42 -6.06 -11.55
N LEU A 572 6.30 -6.46 -10.97
CA LEU A 572 5.16 -7.04 -11.68
C LEU A 572 3.98 -6.07 -11.86
N SER A 573 4.16 -4.81 -11.46
CA SER A 573 3.09 -3.80 -11.42
C SER A 573 2.49 -3.44 -12.79
N THR A 574 3.21 -3.69 -13.89
CA THR A 574 2.76 -3.42 -15.27
C THR A 574 2.10 -4.63 -15.94
N ARG A 575 1.95 -5.75 -15.23
CA ARG A 575 1.29 -6.96 -15.73
C ARG A 575 -0.24 -6.84 -15.58
N PRO A 576 -1.02 -7.61 -16.37
CA PRO A 576 -2.48 -7.64 -16.26
C PRO A 576 -2.95 -7.86 -14.82
N VAL A 577 -4.13 -7.33 -14.48
CA VAL A 577 -4.70 -7.28 -13.12
C VAL A 577 -3.92 -6.38 -12.14
N ALA A 578 -2.59 -6.49 -12.08
CA ALA A 578 -1.75 -5.67 -11.21
C ALA A 578 -1.71 -4.20 -11.65
N VAL A 579 -1.71 -3.92 -12.95
CA VAL A 579 -1.67 -2.55 -13.49
C VAL A 579 -3.01 -1.81 -13.39
N SER A 580 -4.14 -2.50 -13.33
CA SER A 580 -5.46 -1.86 -13.41
C SER A 580 -5.90 -1.23 -12.10
N ALA A 581 -6.46 -0.02 -12.09
CA ALA A 581 -7.01 0.55 -10.86
C ALA A 581 -8.33 -0.13 -10.43
N CYS A 582 -9.06 -0.73 -11.37
CA CYS A 582 -10.39 -1.27 -11.14
C CYS A 582 -10.43 -2.56 -10.28
N THR A 583 -9.29 -3.24 -10.13
CA THR A 583 -9.14 -4.47 -9.34
C THR A 583 -8.77 -4.21 -7.87
N LYS A 584 -8.83 -2.95 -7.42
CA LYS A 584 -8.17 -2.52 -6.18
C LYS A 584 -9.06 -1.68 -5.27
N LEU A 585 -8.84 -1.90 -3.99
CA LEU A 585 -9.32 -1.08 -2.89
C LEU A 585 -8.13 -0.34 -2.27
N PHE A 586 -8.18 0.99 -2.26
CA PHE A 586 -7.08 1.86 -1.82
C PHE A 586 -7.47 2.62 -0.55
N LYS A 587 -6.56 2.80 0.42
CA LYS A 587 -6.76 3.80 1.47
C LYS A 587 -6.87 5.19 0.83
N GLN A 588 -7.87 5.96 1.22
CA GLN A 588 -8.17 7.26 0.61
C GLN A 588 -6.97 8.22 0.62
N ASP A 589 -6.18 8.22 1.70
CA ASP A 589 -5.02 9.10 1.87
C ASP A 589 -3.92 8.94 0.80
N ILE A 590 -3.89 7.80 0.09
CA ILE A 590 -2.98 7.61 -1.05
C ILE A 590 -3.18 8.73 -2.08
N PHE A 591 -4.43 9.11 -2.34
CA PHE A 591 -4.76 10.10 -3.37
C PHE A 591 -4.59 11.56 -2.92
N LYS A 592 -4.19 11.80 -1.66
CA LYS A 592 -3.68 13.12 -1.25
C LYS A 592 -2.31 13.42 -1.86
N ARG A 593 -1.57 12.37 -2.24
CA ARG A 593 -0.23 12.45 -2.83
C ARG A 593 -0.21 12.11 -4.32
N PHE A 594 -1.05 11.18 -4.75
CA PHE A 594 -1.05 10.67 -6.12
C PHE A 594 -2.35 11.03 -6.83
N GLN A 595 -2.27 11.55 -8.05
CA GLN A 595 -3.42 11.85 -8.90
C GLN A 595 -3.25 11.18 -10.26
N PHE A 596 -4.35 10.69 -10.83
CA PHE A 596 -4.35 10.11 -12.16
C PHE A 596 -3.95 11.16 -13.19
N PRO A 597 -3.02 10.89 -14.11
CA PRO A 597 -2.75 11.82 -15.19
C PRO A 597 -3.89 11.87 -16.20
N LEU A 598 -3.90 12.94 -17.01
CA LEU A 598 -4.80 13.08 -18.15
C LEU A 598 -4.30 12.23 -19.32
N GLY A 599 -5.22 11.74 -20.16
CA GLY A 599 -4.91 10.92 -21.34
C GLY A 599 -5.27 9.45 -21.18
N TRP A 600 -4.85 8.62 -22.14
CA TRP A 600 -5.01 7.16 -22.07
C TRP A 600 -3.93 6.51 -21.20
N TYR A 601 -4.22 5.30 -20.70
CA TYR A 601 -3.29 4.49 -19.91
C TYR A 601 -2.84 5.19 -18.62
N GLU A 602 -3.77 5.89 -17.98
CA GLU A 602 -3.56 6.62 -16.72
C GLU A 602 -3.21 5.67 -15.56
N ASP A 603 -3.71 4.44 -15.61
CA ASP A 603 -3.41 3.36 -14.66
C ASP A 603 -1.95 2.96 -14.69
N LEU A 604 -1.40 2.70 -15.89
CA LEU A 604 0.01 2.38 -16.08
C LEU A 604 0.90 3.52 -15.55
N ALA A 605 0.47 4.76 -15.76
CA ALA A 605 1.22 5.95 -15.40
C ALA A 605 1.34 6.17 -13.87
N ILE A 606 0.53 5.50 -13.07
CA ILE A 606 0.43 5.76 -11.62
C ILE A 606 0.56 4.51 -10.75
N MET A 607 0.13 3.32 -11.20
CA MET A 607 0.16 2.10 -10.36
C MET A 607 1.58 1.69 -9.96
N THR A 608 2.53 1.67 -10.90
CA THR A 608 3.93 1.36 -10.57
C THR A 608 4.50 2.37 -9.57
N THR A 609 4.20 3.66 -9.75
CA THR A 609 4.62 4.72 -8.83
C THR A 609 4.01 4.52 -7.44
N ILE A 610 2.70 4.26 -7.33
CA ILE A 610 2.05 3.99 -6.05
C ILE A 610 2.67 2.76 -5.37
N PHE A 611 2.84 1.65 -6.09
CA PHE A 611 3.42 0.41 -5.54
C PHE A 611 4.83 0.65 -5.00
N SER A 612 5.59 1.55 -5.64
CA SER A 612 6.94 1.93 -5.19
C SER A 612 6.96 2.77 -3.90
N TYR A 613 5.83 3.37 -3.48
CA TYR A 613 5.72 4.19 -2.26
C TYR A 613 4.92 3.55 -1.12
N ILE A 614 4.09 2.55 -1.41
CA ILE A 614 3.20 1.93 -0.43
C ILE A 614 3.83 0.68 0.18
N GLU A 615 3.82 0.61 1.52
CA GLU A 615 4.48 -0.48 2.27
C GLU A 615 3.66 -1.78 2.35
N ARG A 616 2.33 -1.68 2.47
CA ARG A 616 1.46 -2.85 2.71
C ARG A 616 0.43 -2.98 1.60
N ILE A 617 0.70 -3.90 0.67
CA ILE A 617 -0.21 -4.31 -0.39
C ILE A 617 -0.64 -5.75 -0.10
N TYR A 618 -1.94 -5.98 0.02
CA TYR A 618 -2.49 -7.32 0.22
C TYR A 618 -3.06 -7.85 -1.10
N TYR A 619 -2.66 -9.05 -1.49
CA TYR A 619 -3.27 -9.78 -2.58
C TYR A 619 -4.31 -10.75 -2.03
N LEU A 620 -5.56 -10.57 -2.44
CA LEU A 620 -6.68 -11.48 -2.24
C LEU A 620 -6.81 -12.38 -3.47
N ARG A 621 -6.55 -13.68 -3.33
CA ARG A 621 -6.54 -14.63 -4.45
C ARG A 621 -7.94 -15.17 -4.78
N GLU A 622 -8.88 -14.23 -4.96
CA GLU A 622 -10.27 -14.51 -5.28
C GLU A 622 -10.71 -13.60 -6.44
N PRO A 623 -11.33 -14.16 -7.49
CA PRO A 623 -11.86 -13.34 -8.58
C PRO A 623 -13.18 -12.68 -8.17
N HIS A 624 -13.22 -11.35 -8.26
CA HIS A 624 -14.38 -10.55 -7.85
C HIS A 624 -14.85 -9.54 -8.90
N TYR A 625 -13.99 -9.20 -9.86
CA TYR A 625 -14.25 -8.18 -10.86
C TYR A 625 -14.48 -8.83 -12.23
N TYR A 626 -15.60 -8.55 -12.89
CA TYR A 626 -15.88 -9.05 -14.24
C TYR A 626 -15.44 -8.04 -15.28
N TYR A 627 -14.36 -8.36 -15.97
CA TYR A 627 -13.72 -7.51 -16.96
C TYR A 627 -14.14 -7.91 -18.37
N ARG A 628 -14.67 -6.98 -19.17
CA ARG A 628 -15.03 -7.26 -20.58
C ARG A 628 -13.86 -7.09 -21.53
N TRP A 629 -13.43 -8.16 -22.19
CA TRP A 629 -12.56 -8.10 -23.38
C TRP A 629 -13.38 -8.16 -24.69
N ASN A 630 -12.78 -7.75 -25.81
CA ASN A 630 -13.39 -7.70 -27.16
C ASN A 630 -14.64 -6.80 -27.32
N ARG A 631 -14.89 -5.90 -26.37
CA ARG A 631 -15.96 -4.88 -26.47
C ARG A 631 -15.66 -3.88 -27.58
N VAL A 632 -16.61 -3.73 -28.52
CA VAL A 632 -16.51 -2.76 -29.62
C VAL A 632 -16.53 -1.33 -29.08
N GLY A 633 -15.54 -0.52 -29.48
CA GLY A 633 -15.42 0.88 -29.06
C GLY A 633 -14.60 1.08 -27.78
N SER A 634 -14.13 0.02 -27.13
CA SER A 634 -13.17 0.10 -26.01
C SER A 634 -11.81 0.63 -26.48
N ILE A 635 -11.05 1.24 -25.56
CA ILE A 635 -9.66 1.66 -25.82
C ILE A 635 -8.81 0.48 -26.32
N GLN A 636 -8.96 -0.70 -25.71
CA GLN A 636 -8.23 -1.91 -26.10
C GLN A 636 -8.53 -2.41 -27.51
N SER A 637 -9.74 -2.17 -28.02
CA SER A 637 -10.11 -2.52 -29.39
C SER A 637 -9.49 -1.60 -30.46
N GLN A 638 -8.92 -0.45 -30.07
CA GLN A 638 -8.37 0.56 -30.98
C GLN A 638 -6.84 0.44 -31.16
N LYS A 639 -6.35 -0.79 -31.38
CA LYS A 639 -4.90 -1.11 -31.44
C LYS A 639 -4.09 -0.31 -32.48
N SER A 640 -4.73 0.25 -33.51
CA SER A 640 -4.07 1.05 -34.56
C SER A 640 -4.22 2.56 -34.38
N SER A 641 -4.89 3.03 -33.31
CA SER A 641 -5.05 4.46 -33.04
C SER A 641 -3.71 5.10 -32.68
N PRO A 642 -3.35 6.28 -33.22
CA PRO A 642 -2.16 7.01 -32.80
C PRO A 642 -2.11 7.29 -31.29
N LYS A 643 -3.26 7.37 -30.62
CA LYS A 643 -3.36 7.54 -29.16
C LYS A 643 -2.77 6.38 -28.37
N THR A 644 -2.59 5.19 -28.97
CA THR A 644 -1.88 4.08 -28.35
C THR A 644 -0.47 4.47 -27.90
N LEU A 645 0.19 5.41 -28.61
CA LEU A 645 1.53 5.88 -28.26
C LEU A 645 1.57 6.71 -26.97
N GLU A 646 0.44 7.21 -26.46
CA GLU A 646 0.39 7.89 -25.15
C GLU A 646 0.88 6.98 -24.02
N ILE A 647 0.85 5.66 -24.20
CA ILE A 647 1.40 4.69 -23.25
C ILE A 647 2.89 4.92 -22.97
N LEU A 648 3.66 5.41 -23.96
CA LEU A 648 5.08 5.75 -23.78
C LEU A 648 5.24 6.96 -22.84
N ASN A 649 4.30 7.92 -22.87
CA ASN A 649 4.28 9.04 -21.93
C ASN A 649 3.97 8.55 -20.51
N SER A 650 3.05 7.59 -20.37
CA SER A 650 2.77 6.93 -19.09
C SER A 650 4.00 6.20 -18.54
N GLN A 651 4.73 5.47 -19.38
CA GLN A 651 5.98 4.82 -19.00
C GLN A 651 7.06 5.84 -18.60
N GLN A 652 7.23 6.93 -19.35
CA GLN A 652 8.16 8.01 -19.00
C GLN A 652 7.83 8.62 -17.64
N ARG A 653 6.54 8.82 -17.33
CA ARG A 653 6.10 9.35 -16.04
C ARG A 653 6.52 8.43 -14.90
N VAL A 654 6.42 7.12 -15.06
CA VAL A 654 6.86 6.15 -14.04
C VAL A 654 8.36 6.26 -13.81
N LEU A 655 9.18 6.26 -14.87
CA LEU A 655 10.64 6.43 -14.76
C LEU A 655 11.01 7.71 -13.98
N ASN A 656 10.23 8.78 -14.15
CA ASN A 656 10.50 10.08 -13.52
C ASN A 656 9.93 10.22 -12.10
N THR A 657 8.93 9.43 -11.71
CA THR A 657 8.15 9.66 -10.48
C THR A 657 8.18 8.51 -9.48
N CYS A 658 8.70 7.35 -9.86
CA CYS A 658 8.82 6.22 -8.94
C CYS A 658 9.74 6.56 -7.75
N ASN A 659 9.56 5.84 -6.64
CA ASN A 659 10.43 5.96 -5.48
C ASN A 659 11.87 5.56 -5.87
N PRO A 660 12.88 6.43 -5.68
CA PRO A 660 14.27 6.12 -6.02
C PRO A 660 14.81 4.83 -5.39
N GLU A 661 14.30 4.42 -4.23
CA GLU A 661 14.68 3.17 -3.55
C GLU A 661 14.31 1.92 -4.37
N PHE A 662 13.24 2.00 -5.19
CA PHE A 662 12.71 0.90 -6.01
C PHE A 662 12.90 1.18 -7.51
N ALA A 663 13.84 2.05 -7.88
CA ALA A 663 14.06 2.45 -9.27
C ALA A 663 14.48 1.26 -10.15
N LEU A 664 15.27 0.32 -9.63
CA LEU A 664 15.68 -0.87 -10.41
C LEU A 664 14.46 -1.74 -10.76
N GLU A 665 13.59 -1.98 -9.80
CA GLU A 665 12.37 -2.76 -9.98
C GLU A 665 11.37 -2.06 -10.90
N ALA A 666 11.19 -0.74 -10.73
CA ALA A 666 10.28 0.05 -11.56
C ALA A 666 10.77 0.14 -13.02
N ASN A 667 12.07 0.39 -13.23
CA ASN A 667 12.66 0.43 -14.57
C ASN A 667 12.53 -0.92 -15.28
N TYR A 668 12.71 -2.03 -14.54
CA TYR A 668 12.45 -3.36 -15.10
C TYR A 668 10.98 -3.54 -15.47
N ALA A 669 10.03 -3.14 -14.63
CA ALA A 669 8.61 -3.25 -14.93
C ALA A 669 8.22 -2.49 -16.21
N ILE A 670 8.86 -1.34 -16.46
CA ILE A 670 8.73 -0.59 -17.71
C ILE A 670 9.37 -1.32 -18.89
N TYR A 671 10.56 -1.92 -18.70
CA TYR A 671 11.22 -2.71 -19.73
C TYR A 671 10.42 -3.97 -20.12
N ASP A 672 9.93 -4.75 -19.15
CA ASP A 672 9.06 -5.92 -19.35
C ASP A 672 7.82 -5.52 -20.18
N HIS A 673 7.20 -4.41 -19.82
CA HIS A 673 6.04 -3.89 -20.55
C HIS A 673 6.40 -3.48 -21.99
N SER A 674 7.49 -2.75 -22.19
CA SER A 674 7.97 -2.36 -23.52
C SER A 674 8.36 -3.55 -24.38
N ALA A 675 8.97 -4.59 -23.81
CA ALA A 675 9.32 -5.81 -24.51
C ALA A 675 8.08 -6.60 -24.97
N ARG A 676 7.06 -6.74 -24.10
CA ARG A 676 5.77 -7.34 -24.47
C ARG A 676 5.06 -6.56 -25.56
N MET A 677 5.10 -5.22 -25.49
CA MET A 677 4.57 -4.35 -26.53
C MET A 677 5.32 -4.49 -27.85
N TYR A 678 6.65 -4.53 -27.82
CA TYR A 678 7.48 -4.71 -29.00
C TYR A 678 7.15 -6.02 -29.74
N ALA A 679 6.90 -7.09 -28.99
CA ALA A 679 6.46 -8.36 -29.55
C ALA A 679 5.06 -8.26 -30.18
N SER A 680 4.11 -7.67 -29.45
CA SER A 680 2.68 -7.71 -29.79
C SER A 680 2.21 -6.64 -30.80
N PHE A 681 2.95 -5.54 -30.95
CA PHE A 681 2.54 -4.39 -31.78
C PHE A 681 3.63 -3.98 -32.78
N PRO A 682 3.77 -4.68 -33.92
CA PRO A 682 4.78 -4.40 -34.94
C PRO A 682 4.79 -2.94 -35.43
N VAL A 683 3.61 -2.32 -35.55
CA VAL A 683 3.43 -0.94 -36.05
C VAL A 683 4.11 0.11 -35.16
N TYR A 684 4.33 -0.19 -33.87
CA TYR A 684 4.91 0.75 -32.90
C TYR A 684 6.35 0.43 -32.49
N ARG A 685 6.98 -0.58 -33.12
CA ARG A 685 8.34 -1.02 -32.75
C ARG A 685 9.36 0.10 -32.81
N ALA A 686 9.32 0.93 -33.86
CA ALA A 686 10.25 2.04 -34.02
C ALA A 686 10.16 3.03 -32.84
N GLN A 687 8.94 3.42 -32.47
CA GLN A 687 8.70 4.34 -31.36
C GLN A 687 9.10 3.74 -30.01
N ILE A 688 8.85 2.44 -29.79
CA ILE A 688 9.29 1.72 -28.58
C ILE A 688 10.82 1.70 -28.49
N LEU A 689 11.53 1.41 -29.59
CA LEU A 689 12.99 1.43 -29.60
C LEU A 689 13.54 2.83 -29.34
N THR A 690 12.97 3.87 -29.95
CA THR A 690 13.33 5.26 -29.66
C THR A 690 13.13 5.62 -28.19
N PHE A 691 12.02 5.19 -27.58
CA PHE A 691 11.77 5.39 -26.15
C PHE A 691 12.82 4.70 -25.27
N ILE A 692 13.18 3.45 -25.58
CA ILE A 692 14.21 2.71 -24.86
C ILE A 692 15.57 3.39 -25.00
N GLU A 693 15.94 3.85 -26.19
CA GLU A 693 17.21 4.55 -26.45
C GLU A 693 17.29 5.87 -25.68
N GLN A 694 16.23 6.67 -25.68
CA GLN A 694 16.15 7.93 -24.93
C GLN A 694 16.30 7.73 -23.42
N ASN A 695 15.91 6.55 -22.92
CA ASN A 695 15.95 6.19 -21.51
C ASN A 695 16.97 5.07 -21.21
N ILE A 696 17.99 4.90 -22.06
CA ILE A 696 18.93 3.77 -21.95
C ILE A 696 19.60 3.67 -20.58
N CYS A 697 19.86 4.81 -19.93
CA CYS A 697 20.46 4.88 -18.58
C CYS A 697 19.58 4.24 -17.49
N CYS A 698 18.28 4.06 -17.73
CA CYS A 698 17.37 3.37 -16.81
C CYS A 698 17.46 1.85 -16.92
N PHE A 699 17.91 1.32 -18.07
CA PHE A 699 17.86 -0.10 -18.42
C PHE A 699 19.24 -0.76 -18.52
N GLU A 700 20.24 -0.07 -19.09
CA GLU A 700 21.60 -0.58 -19.22
C GLU A 700 22.22 -0.80 -17.83
N GLY A 701 22.66 -2.03 -17.56
CA GLY A 701 23.24 -2.41 -16.26
C GLY A 701 22.20 -2.63 -15.14
N ASN A 702 20.90 -2.54 -15.43
CA ASN A 702 19.88 -2.94 -14.47
C ASN A 702 19.87 -4.48 -14.32
N PRO A 703 20.09 -5.03 -13.11
CA PRO A 703 20.27 -6.47 -12.93
C PRO A 703 19.05 -7.31 -13.30
N HIS A 704 17.83 -6.76 -13.16
CA HIS A 704 16.60 -7.47 -13.53
C HIS A 704 16.41 -7.51 -15.05
N VAL A 705 16.78 -6.42 -15.73
CA VAL A 705 16.75 -6.33 -17.20
C VAL A 705 17.77 -7.29 -17.80
N GLU A 706 19.02 -7.24 -17.33
CA GLU A 706 20.08 -8.12 -17.82
C GLU A 706 19.74 -9.59 -17.56
N TRP A 707 19.25 -9.94 -16.36
CA TRP A 707 18.81 -11.30 -16.07
C TRP A 707 17.70 -11.78 -17.00
N ALA A 708 16.69 -10.94 -17.29
CA ALA A 708 15.60 -11.32 -18.19
C ALA A 708 16.07 -11.50 -19.64
N ILE A 709 17.04 -10.71 -20.10
CA ILE A 709 17.65 -10.85 -21.42
C ILE A 709 18.50 -12.14 -21.50
N GLU A 710 19.34 -12.39 -20.48
CA GLU A 710 20.21 -13.57 -20.40
C GLU A 710 19.44 -14.89 -20.34
N ASN A 711 18.25 -14.89 -19.72
CA ASN A 711 17.39 -16.07 -19.61
C ASN A 711 16.36 -16.17 -20.74
N GLY A 712 16.41 -15.30 -21.75
CA GLY A 712 15.51 -15.34 -22.90
C GLY A 712 14.07 -14.99 -22.62
N ILE A 713 13.80 -14.31 -21.50
CA ILE A 713 12.45 -13.86 -21.13
C ILE A 713 12.08 -12.64 -21.98
N HIS A 714 13.04 -11.76 -22.26
CA HIS A 714 12.85 -10.59 -23.11
C HIS A 714 13.98 -10.43 -24.13
N PRO A 715 13.70 -9.90 -25.33
CA PRO A 715 14.75 -9.56 -26.28
C PRO A 715 15.60 -8.40 -25.76
N ARG A 716 16.87 -8.33 -26.19
CA ARG A 716 17.67 -7.12 -26.00
C ARG A 716 17.17 -6.02 -26.95
N LEU A 717 16.81 -4.87 -26.41
CA LEU A 717 16.25 -3.72 -27.16
C LEU A 717 17.16 -2.48 -27.19
N PHE A 718 18.38 -2.58 -26.68
CA PHE A 718 19.35 -1.49 -26.64
C PHE A 718 20.78 -1.99 -26.79
N SER A 719 21.63 -1.17 -27.40
CA SER A 719 23.09 -1.35 -27.53
C SER A 719 23.71 -0.05 -28.03
N LYS A 720 24.95 0.26 -27.61
CA LYS A 720 25.68 1.47 -28.07
C LYS A 720 26.02 1.43 -29.55
N GLU A 721 26.29 0.23 -30.06
CA GLU A 721 26.56 -0.03 -31.48
C GLU A 721 25.62 -1.14 -31.93
N LYS A 722 25.14 -1.09 -33.17
CA LYS A 722 24.27 -2.11 -33.73
C LYS A 722 24.96 -2.86 -34.86
N ILE A 723 24.53 -4.09 -35.11
CA ILE A 723 24.84 -4.79 -36.36
C ILE A 723 24.25 -3.94 -37.51
N PRO A 724 25.03 -3.65 -38.57
CA PRO A 724 24.53 -2.93 -39.73
C PRO A 724 23.31 -3.61 -40.36
N LYS A 725 22.34 -2.83 -40.86
CA LYS A 725 21.21 -3.34 -41.65
C LYS A 725 21.66 -3.69 -43.08
N LYS A 726 22.55 -4.68 -43.18
CA LYS A 726 23.06 -5.22 -44.44
C LYS A 726 22.83 -6.72 -44.47
N ILE A 727 22.29 -7.23 -45.58
CA ILE A 727 22.12 -8.66 -45.85
C ILE A 727 23.18 -9.08 -46.85
N HIS A 728 24.00 -10.06 -46.49
CA HIS A 728 25.01 -10.64 -47.35
C HIS A 728 24.58 -12.05 -47.78
N TYR A 729 24.72 -12.37 -49.05
CA TYR A 729 24.57 -13.75 -49.54
C TYR A 729 25.56 -14.01 -50.68
N CYS A 730 25.85 -15.30 -50.94
CA CYS A 730 26.82 -15.71 -51.96
C CYS A 730 26.12 -16.39 -53.15
N TRP A 731 26.60 -16.11 -54.36
CA TRP A 731 26.14 -16.76 -55.58
C TRP A 731 27.29 -16.96 -56.58
N PHE A 732 27.99 -18.09 -56.47
CA PHE A 732 29.15 -18.45 -57.31
C PHE A 732 28.80 -19.52 -58.35
N GLY A 733 29.56 -19.57 -59.44
CA GLY A 733 29.42 -20.52 -60.54
C GLY A 733 28.62 -20.00 -61.74
N LYS A 734 28.17 -18.73 -61.71
CA LYS A 734 27.40 -18.05 -62.78
C LYS A 734 26.11 -18.76 -63.24
N GLY A 735 25.56 -19.69 -62.45
CA GLY A 735 24.30 -20.37 -62.76
C GLY A 735 23.08 -19.47 -62.56
N GLU A 736 21.93 -19.85 -63.16
CA GLU A 736 20.65 -19.20 -62.88
C GLU A 736 20.13 -19.55 -61.48
N LYS A 737 19.54 -18.57 -60.78
CA LYS A 737 18.95 -18.76 -59.45
C LYS A 737 17.64 -19.53 -59.58
N GLY A 738 17.53 -20.68 -58.90
CA GLY A 738 16.31 -21.49 -58.89
C GLY A 738 15.16 -20.82 -58.12
N LYS A 739 13.93 -21.33 -58.30
CA LYS A 739 12.71 -20.76 -57.69
C LYS A 739 12.80 -20.56 -56.17
N VAL A 740 13.26 -21.57 -55.42
CA VAL A 740 13.39 -21.49 -53.96
C VAL A 740 14.29 -20.32 -53.53
N VAL A 741 15.41 -20.10 -54.24
CA VAL A 741 16.34 -19.01 -53.94
C VAL A 741 15.70 -17.64 -54.19
N LEU A 742 14.96 -17.52 -55.30
CA LEU A 742 14.23 -16.29 -55.62
C LEU A 742 13.13 -16.01 -54.59
N ASP A 743 12.37 -17.04 -54.19
CA ASP A 743 11.32 -16.92 -53.17
C ASP A 743 11.92 -16.47 -51.82
N CYS A 744 13.06 -17.02 -51.42
CA CYS A 744 13.80 -16.59 -50.22
C CYS A 744 14.24 -15.12 -50.33
N ILE A 745 14.90 -14.71 -51.41
CA ILE A 745 15.36 -13.32 -51.61
C ILE A 745 14.18 -12.33 -51.61
N GLU A 746 13.06 -12.68 -52.23
CA GLU A 746 11.85 -11.85 -52.21
C GLU A 746 11.27 -11.71 -50.79
N SER A 747 11.33 -12.76 -49.96
CA SER A 747 10.95 -12.65 -48.55
C SER A 747 11.80 -11.61 -47.81
N TRP A 748 13.11 -11.55 -48.10
CA TRP A 748 14.03 -10.58 -47.49
C TRP A 748 13.67 -9.16 -47.91
N LYS A 749 13.50 -8.90 -49.22
CA LYS A 749 13.11 -7.57 -49.73
C LYS A 749 11.79 -7.08 -49.15
N LYS A 750 10.83 -7.99 -48.95
CA LYS A 750 9.49 -7.65 -48.45
C LYS A 750 9.51 -7.33 -46.95
N ILE A 751 10.20 -8.13 -46.14
CA ILE A 751 10.14 -8.06 -44.67
C ILE A 751 11.23 -7.16 -44.10
N LEU A 752 12.40 -7.15 -44.74
CA LEU A 752 13.60 -6.39 -44.36
C LEU A 752 13.86 -5.28 -45.38
N SER A 753 12.82 -4.55 -45.77
CA SER A 753 12.85 -3.58 -46.88
C SER A 753 13.83 -2.42 -46.69
N ASP A 754 14.22 -2.13 -45.46
CA ASP A 754 15.19 -1.09 -45.09
C ASP A 754 16.63 -1.63 -44.94
N TYR A 755 16.87 -2.90 -45.27
CA TYR A 755 18.19 -3.51 -45.27
C TYR A 755 18.82 -3.45 -46.66
N GLU A 756 20.11 -3.11 -46.73
CA GLU A 756 20.88 -3.18 -47.97
C GLU A 756 21.22 -4.65 -48.29
N ILE A 757 20.81 -5.15 -49.46
CA ILE A 757 21.13 -6.52 -49.90
C ILE A 757 22.37 -6.50 -50.80
N VAL A 758 23.38 -7.28 -50.42
CA VAL A 758 24.67 -7.41 -51.11
C VAL A 758 24.88 -8.85 -51.58
N GLU A 759 24.95 -9.04 -52.89
CA GLU A 759 25.33 -10.32 -53.52
C GLU A 759 26.85 -10.40 -53.67
N TRP A 760 27.46 -11.48 -53.20
CA TRP A 760 28.87 -11.80 -53.37
C TRP A 760 29.05 -12.88 -54.44
N ASN A 761 29.82 -12.56 -55.49
CA ASN A 761 30.05 -13.43 -56.65
C ASN A 761 31.44 -13.13 -57.27
N GLU A 762 31.75 -13.71 -58.43
CA GLU A 762 33.08 -13.55 -59.06
C GLU A 762 33.41 -12.12 -59.50
N SER A 763 32.43 -11.22 -59.56
CA SER A 763 32.67 -9.82 -59.94
C SER A 763 33.19 -8.95 -58.80
N ASN A 764 32.98 -9.37 -57.54
CA ASN A 764 33.36 -8.62 -56.35
C ASN A 764 34.11 -9.45 -55.29
N CYS A 765 34.39 -10.72 -55.57
CA CYS A 765 35.23 -11.59 -54.75
C CYS A 765 36.46 -12.06 -55.53
N ASP A 766 37.65 -11.97 -54.91
CA ASP A 766 38.87 -12.53 -55.46
C ASP A 766 38.92 -14.05 -55.19
N ILE A 767 38.59 -14.84 -56.21
CA ILE A 767 38.58 -16.31 -56.14
C ILE A 767 39.99 -16.89 -55.90
N GLN A 768 41.05 -16.13 -56.13
CA GLN A 768 42.43 -16.56 -55.90
C GLN A 768 42.96 -16.10 -54.53
N GLU A 769 42.13 -15.52 -53.67
CA GLU A 769 42.56 -14.91 -52.40
C GLU A 769 43.23 -15.90 -51.43
N THR A 770 42.81 -17.16 -51.43
CA THR A 770 43.42 -18.21 -50.61
C THR A 770 43.49 -19.54 -51.38
N PRO A 771 44.44 -20.44 -51.07
CA PRO A 771 44.49 -21.77 -51.68
C PRO A 771 43.17 -22.54 -51.52
N TYR A 772 42.56 -22.47 -50.34
CA TYR A 772 41.25 -23.08 -50.05
C TYR A 772 40.16 -22.63 -51.04
N VAL A 773 40.01 -21.32 -51.24
CA VAL A 773 38.99 -20.75 -52.13
C VAL A 773 39.28 -21.11 -53.59
N ALA A 774 40.53 -20.97 -54.02
CA ALA A 774 40.94 -21.24 -55.39
C ALA A 774 40.66 -22.70 -55.78
N GLU A 775 41.03 -23.65 -54.92
CA GLU A 775 40.82 -25.07 -55.16
C GLU A 775 39.34 -25.48 -55.06
N ALA A 776 38.60 -24.97 -54.06
CA ALA A 776 37.16 -25.22 -53.96
C ALA A 776 36.40 -24.73 -55.20
N TYR A 777 36.77 -23.54 -55.70
CA TYR A 777 36.19 -22.99 -56.91
C TYR A 777 36.56 -23.81 -58.16
N GLN A 778 37.82 -24.22 -58.30
CA GLN A 778 38.27 -25.08 -59.40
C GLN A 778 37.51 -26.42 -59.42
N GLN A 779 37.23 -26.99 -58.25
CA GLN A 779 36.44 -28.21 -58.09
C GLN A 779 34.92 -28.01 -58.18
N LYS A 780 34.46 -26.79 -58.49
CA LYS A 780 33.04 -26.39 -58.57
C LYS A 780 32.26 -26.61 -57.27
N LYS A 781 32.92 -26.46 -56.13
CA LYS A 781 32.35 -26.63 -54.78
C LYS A 781 31.89 -25.28 -54.21
N TRP A 782 30.85 -24.71 -54.81
CA TRP A 782 30.36 -23.34 -54.53
C TRP A 782 29.97 -23.08 -53.06
N ALA A 783 29.41 -24.08 -52.37
CA ALA A 783 29.07 -23.97 -50.96
C ALA A 783 30.31 -23.69 -50.09
N TYR A 784 31.44 -24.34 -50.40
CA TYR A 784 32.71 -24.16 -49.68
C TYR A 784 33.38 -22.82 -50.02
N VAL A 785 33.19 -22.30 -51.23
CA VAL A 785 33.59 -20.93 -51.58
C VAL A 785 32.78 -19.91 -50.76
N SER A 786 31.47 -20.16 -50.61
CA SER A 786 30.57 -19.33 -49.80
C SER A 786 30.91 -19.37 -48.31
N ASP A 787 31.42 -20.50 -47.80
CA ASP A 787 31.91 -20.63 -46.43
C ASP A 787 33.03 -19.66 -46.09
N TYR A 788 33.92 -19.33 -47.03
CA TYR A 788 34.94 -18.30 -46.81
C TYR A 788 34.36 -16.89 -46.87
N PHE A 789 33.68 -16.57 -47.98
CA PHE A 789 33.23 -15.19 -48.25
C PHE A 789 32.15 -14.72 -47.29
N ARG A 790 31.33 -15.61 -46.70
CA ARG A 790 30.35 -15.23 -45.66
C ARG A 790 31.02 -14.58 -44.45
N PHE A 791 32.10 -15.17 -43.94
CA PHE A 791 32.81 -14.63 -42.78
C PHE A 791 33.66 -13.42 -43.15
N LYS A 792 34.22 -13.39 -44.37
CA LYS A 792 34.92 -12.20 -44.86
C LYS A 792 33.98 -10.99 -44.91
N ALA A 793 32.80 -11.17 -45.52
CA ALA A 793 31.79 -10.11 -45.61
C ALA A 793 31.39 -9.60 -44.22
N LEU A 794 31.03 -10.52 -43.30
CA LEU A 794 30.67 -10.16 -41.93
C LEU A 794 31.82 -9.49 -41.16
N TYR A 795 33.06 -9.94 -41.35
CA TYR A 795 34.21 -9.36 -40.67
C TYR A 795 34.52 -7.94 -41.16
N GLU A 796 34.44 -7.71 -42.47
CA GLU A 796 34.81 -6.44 -43.08
C GLU A 796 33.70 -5.40 -42.96
N TYR A 797 32.46 -5.79 -43.22
CA TYR A 797 31.33 -4.88 -43.38
C TYR A 797 30.32 -4.97 -42.23
N GLY A 798 30.41 -6.02 -41.39
CA GLY A 798 29.34 -6.36 -40.46
C GLY A 798 28.09 -6.83 -41.20
N GLY A 799 26.94 -6.82 -40.54
CA GLY A 799 25.66 -7.15 -41.15
C GLY A 799 25.16 -8.54 -40.78
N ILE A 800 24.25 -9.06 -41.59
CA ILE A 800 23.63 -10.37 -41.45
C ILE A 800 23.91 -11.16 -42.72
N TYR A 801 24.47 -12.34 -42.60
CA TYR A 801 24.59 -13.29 -43.70
C TYR A 801 23.38 -14.22 -43.72
N LEU A 802 22.83 -14.46 -44.92
CA LEU A 802 21.78 -15.45 -45.17
C LEU A 802 22.22 -16.41 -46.28
N ASP A 803 22.12 -17.71 -46.01
CA ASP A 803 22.17 -18.71 -47.07
C ASP A 803 21.00 -18.48 -48.05
N THR A 804 21.21 -18.82 -49.32
CA THR A 804 20.21 -18.61 -50.39
C THR A 804 18.92 -19.42 -50.23
N ASP A 805 18.88 -20.37 -49.30
CA ASP A 805 17.71 -21.16 -48.95
C ASP A 805 17.15 -20.85 -47.55
N VAL A 806 17.42 -19.64 -47.03
CA VAL A 806 16.79 -19.12 -45.80
C VAL A 806 15.57 -18.26 -46.14
N MET A 807 14.39 -18.68 -45.71
CA MET A 807 13.15 -17.92 -45.75
C MET A 807 13.04 -17.04 -44.51
N VAL A 808 12.62 -15.77 -44.65
CA VAL A 808 12.37 -14.86 -43.51
C VAL A 808 10.86 -14.67 -43.35
N TYR A 809 10.36 -14.69 -42.11
CA TYR A 809 8.95 -14.52 -41.76
C TYR A 809 8.68 -13.26 -40.93
N SER A 810 9.69 -12.75 -40.22
CA SER A 810 9.58 -11.57 -39.36
C SER A 810 10.87 -10.74 -39.37
N THR A 811 10.83 -9.52 -38.82
CA THR A 811 12.02 -8.65 -38.76
C THR A 811 13.13 -9.23 -37.88
N LEU A 812 14.38 -8.90 -38.21
CA LEU A 812 15.59 -9.26 -37.46
C LEU A 812 16.09 -8.12 -36.54
N ASP A 813 15.32 -7.03 -36.41
CA ASP A 813 15.75 -5.80 -35.74
C ASP A 813 16.21 -5.99 -34.28
N SER A 814 15.57 -6.88 -33.51
CA SER A 814 15.97 -7.16 -32.12
C SER A 814 17.32 -7.89 -32.03
N MET A 815 17.77 -8.53 -33.10
CA MET A 815 19.06 -9.22 -33.13
C MET A 815 20.23 -8.25 -33.39
N LEU A 816 19.93 -7.04 -33.88
CA LEU A 816 20.95 -6.04 -34.18
C LEU A 816 21.65 -5.49 -32.94
N PHE A 817 21.08 -5.71 -31.75
CA PHE A 817 21.63 -5.20 -30.49
C PHE A 817 22.75 -6.10 -29.90
N TYR A 818 23.00 -7.26 -30.51
CA TYR A 818 24.11 -8.15 -30.13
C TYR A 818 25.40 -7.78 -30.85
N ASP A 819 26.54 -8.21 -30.31
CA ASP A 819 27.83 -8.04 -30.99
C ASP A 819 27.97 -9.01 -32.15
N ALA A 820 27.45 -10.22 -31.97
CA ALA A 820 27.18 -11.20 -33.01
C ALA A 820 26.01 -12.08 -32.59
N PHE A 821 25.33 -12.70 -33.55
CA PHE A 821 24.37 -13.75 -33.28
C PHE A 821 24.53 -14.93 -34.23
N PHE A 822 24.23 -16.11 -33.71
CA PHE A 822 24.21 -17.38 -34.40
C PHE A 822 22.95 -18.16 -34.02
N ALA A 823 22.73 -19.31 -34.63
CA ALA A 823 21.63 -20.20 -34.27
C ALA A 823 22.05 -21.66 -34.25
N PHE A 824 21.47 -22.42 -33.32
CA PHE A 824 21.64 -23.86 -33.25
C PHE A 824 21.01 -24.54 -34.47
N GLU A 825 21.78 -25.35 -35.18
CA GLU A 825 21.25 -26.29 -36.15
C GLU A 825 20.54 -27.45 -35.44
N THR A 826 21.22 -28.00 -34.44
CA THR A 826 20.79 -29.14 -33.63
C THR A 826 21.08 -28.83 -32.16
N TYR A 827 20.78 -29.76 -31.26
CA TYR A 827 21.11 -29.59 -29.84
C TYR A 827 22.62 -29.34 -29.59
N MET A 828 23.47 -29.79 -30.52
CA MET A 828 24.94 -29.78 -30.37
C MET A 828 25.66 -28.83 -31.32
N TYR A 829 25.11 -28.52 -32.49
CA TYR A 829 25.81 -27.78 -33.53
C TYR A 829 25.12 -26.47 -33.86
N VAL A 830 25.92 -25.46 -34.18
CA VAL A 830 25.48 -24.13 -34.65
C VAL A 830 25.65 -24.07 -36.18
N HIS A 831 24.62 -23.64 -36.92
CA HIS A 831 24.69 -23.61 -38.39
C HIS A 831 25.28 -22.30 -38.92
N GLY A 832 25.71 -22.33 -40.20
CA GLY A 832 26.23 -21.16 -40.91
C GLY A 832 25.19 -20.40 -41.74
N GLY A 833 23.93 -20.85 -41.76
CA GLY A 833 22.92 -20.36 -42.69
C GLY A 833 22.32 -19.00 -42.34
N ILE A 834 22.34 -18.61 -41.07
CA ILE A 834 22.08 -17.23 -40.65
C ILE A 834 23.08 -16.83 -39.57
N ILE A 835 23.79 -15.73 -39.80
CA ILE A 835 24.80 -15.21 -38.87
C ILE A 835 24.76 -13.70 -38.92
N GLY A 836 24.69 -13.02 -37.79
CA GLY A 836 24.88 -11.57 -37.72
C GLY A 836 26.13 -11.20 -36.95
N ALA A 837 26.81 -10.14 -37.36
CA ALA A 837 27.92 -9.60 -36.60
C ALA A 837 28.13 -8.10 -36.85
N LYS A 838 28.61 -7.41 -35.83
CA LYS A 838 29.27 -6.11 -36.01
C LYS A 838 30.57 -6.33 -36.80
N PRO A 839 31.06 -5.32 -37.55
CA PRO A 839 32.34 -5.43 -38.22
C PRO A 839 33.47 -5.67 -37.20
N LYS A 840 34.51 -6.37 -37.65
CA LYS A 840 35.76 -6.62 -36.92
C LYS A 840 35.62 -7.38 -35.60
N ARG A 841 34.58 -8.20 -35.43
CA ARG A 841 34.41 -8.99 -34.20
C ARG A 841 35.38 -10.18 -34.14
N PRO A 842 36.06 -10.41 -32.99
CA PRO A 842 37.06 -11.48 -32.85
C PRO A 842 36.55 -12.89 -33.18
N ILE A 843 35.30 -13.21 -32.85
CA ILE A 843 34.71 -14.52 -33.16
C ILE A 843 34.66 -14.78 -34.67
N ILE A 844 34.24 -13.79 -35.46
CA ILE A 844 34.20 -13.88 -36.92
C ILE A 844 35.61 -13.96 -37.48
N GLN A 845 36.54 -13.17 -36.93
CA GLN A 845 37.95 -13.22 -37.31
C GLN A 845 38.55 -14.61 -37.10
N SER A 846 38.32 -15.23 -35.95
CA SER A 846 38.84 -16.55 -35.62
C SER A 846 38.37 -17.61 -36.62
N ILE A 847 37.09 -17.57 -37.00
CA ILE A 847 36.53 -18.51 -37.98
C ILE A 847 37.12 -18.25 -39.38
N LEU A 848 37.23 -16.99 -39.79
CA LEU A 848 37.83 -16.60 -41.08
C LEU A 848 39.31 -17.00 -41.19
N GLU A 849 40.10 -16.75 -40.14
CA GLU A 849 41.50 -17.16 -40.09
C GLU A 849 41.68 -18.69 -40.10
N GLY A 850 40.68 -19.43 -39.60
CA GLY A 850 40.61 -20.88 -39.74
C GLY A 850 40.66 -21.33 -41.20
N TYR A 851 39.96 -20.63 -42.10
CA TYR A 851 40.01 -20.91 -43.54
C TYR A 851 41.29 -20.39 -44.21
N ARG A 852 41.79 -19.20 -43.82
CA ARG A 852 43.02 -18.62 -44.40
C ARG A 852 44.27 -19.49 -44.19
N LYS A 853 44.30 -20.27 -43.12
CA LYS A 853 45.42 -21.16 -42.79
C LYS A 853 45.43 -22.46 -43.61
N GLU A 854 44.33 -22.79 -44.30
CA GLU A 854 44.22 -24.05 -45.04
C GLU A 854 44.98 -23.97 -46.37
N GLN A 855 45.96 -24.87 -46.53
CA GLN A 855 46.87 -24.90 -47.67
C GLN A 855 46.37 -25.81 -48.81
N TYR A 856 45.28 -26.55 -48.60
CA TYR A 856 44.73 -27.51 -49.56
C TYR A 856 43.25 -27.77 -49.26
N PHE A 857 42.43 -27.94 -50.31
CA PHE A 857 41.00 -28.23 -50.24
C PHE A 857 40.69 -29.72 -50.47
N ASN A 858 40.23 -30.42 -49.43
CA ASN A 858 39.77 -31.80 -49.48
C ASN A 858 38.44 -32.01 -48.72
N VAL A 859 37.37 -32.29 -49.47
CA VAL A 859 36.00 -32.49 -48.98
C VAL A 859 35.89 -33.56 -47.87
N GLU A 860 36.70 -34.61 -47.90
CA GLU A 860 36.66 -35.70 -46.92
C GLU A 860 37.39 -35.37 -45.61
N LYS A 861 38.28 -34.37 -45.62
CA LYS A 861 39.12 -34.01 -44.46
C LYS A 861 38.75 -32.69 -43.79
N HIS A 862 37.96 -31.84 -44.44
CA HIS A 862 37.58 -30.56 -43.86
C HIS A 862 36.41 -30.66 -42.89
N LEU A 863 36.52 -29.90 -41.80
CA LEU A 863 35.43 -29.65 -40.87
C LEU A 863 34.33 -28.88 -41.58
N THR A 864 33.08 -29.30 -41.36
CA THR A 864 31.90 -28.57 -41.85
C THR A 864 31.87 -27.17 -41.25
N VAL A 865 31.23 -26.23 -41.94
CA VAL A 865 31.02 -24.86 -41.41
C VAL A 865 30.38 -24.89 -40.03
N CYS A 866 29.40 -25.78 -39.80
CA CYS A 866 28.74 -25.93 -38.51
C CYS A 866 29.72 -26.35 -37.41
N HIS A 867 30.62 -27.29 -37.71
CA HIS A 867 31.64 -27.73 -36.76
C HIS A 867 32.63 -26.59 -36.44
N ARG A 868 33.11 -25.85 -37.45
CA ARG A 868 34.03 -24.73 -37.23
C ARG A 868 33.43 -23.61 -36.38
N ILE A 869 32.18 -23.23 -36.68
CA ILE A 869 31.45 -22.24 -35.90
C ILE A 869 31.33 -22.74 -34.45
N THR A 870 30.89 -23.98 -34.26
CA THR A 870 30.69 -24.58 -32.95
C THR A 870 31.99 -24.59 -32.13
N GLU A 871 33.09 -25.10 -32.70
CA GLU A 871 34.41 -25.14 -32.04
C GLU A 871 34.91 -23.74 -31.67
N SER A 872 34.77 -22.76 -32.56
CA SER A 872 35.13 -21.38 -32.24
C SER A 872 34.27 -20.84 -31.09
N LEU A 873 32.96 -21.07 -31.10
CA LEU A 873 32.05 -20.61 -30.04
C LEU A 873 32.27 -21.30 -28.69
N LEU A 874 32.74 -22.56 -28.66
CA LEU A 874 33.11 -23.25 -27.42
C LEU A 874 34.17 -22.46 -26.63
N SER A 875 35.16 -21.87 -27.31
CA SER A 875 36.18 -21.02 -26.67
C SER A 875 35.62 -19.73 -26.06
N TYR A 876 34.44 -19.29 -26.52
CA TYR A 876 33.71 -18.13 -26.01
C TYR A 876 32.68 -18.49 -24.93
N GLY A 877 32.56 -19.78 -24.58
CA GLY A 877 31.67 -20.27 -23.52
C GLY A 877 30.34 -20.82 -24.01
N LEU A 878 30.23 -21.23 -25.28
CA LEU A 878 29.07 -21.97 -25.78
C LEU A 878 28.84 -23.23 -24.95
N TYR A 879 27.61 -23.41 -24.47
CA TYR A 879 27.14 -24.65 -23.90
C TYR A 879 26.17 -25.32 -24.87
N GLN A 880 26.51 -26.51 -25.35
CA GLN A 880 25.76 -27.24 -26.38
C GLN A 880 24.47 -27.84 -25.81
N ASN A 881 23.43 -27.01 -25.70
CA ASN A 881 22.15 -27.39 -25.12
C ASN A 881 20.92 -27.01 -25.98
N GLY A 882 21.15 -26.54 -27.20
CA GLY A 882 20.10 -26.07 -28.10
C GLY A 882 19.29 -24.85 -27.64
N LYS A 883 19.52 -24.30 -26.43
CA LYS A 883 18.73 -23.22 -25.85
C LYS A 883 19.37 -21.86 -26.13
N LEU A 884 18.55 -20.80 -26.07
CA LEU A 884 19.06 -19.43 -26.12
C LEU A 884 20.14 -19.24 -25.05
N GLN A 885 21.26 -18.64 -25.46
CA GLN A 885 22.33 -18.26 -24.56
C GLN A 885 23.03 -17.01 -25.06
N ILE A 886 23.50 -16.19 -24.12
CA ILE A 886 24.35 -15.04 -24.39
C ILE A 886 25.71 -15.36 -23.78
N ILE A 887 26.70 -15.60 -24.63
CA ILE A 887 28.06 -15.96 -24.20
C ILE A 887 28.97 -14.72 -24.18
N LYS A 888 30.26 -14.92 -23.89
CA LYS A 888 31.24 -13.83 -23.75
C LYS A 888 31.16 -12.85 -24.92
N HIS A 889 31.33 -11.55 -24.60
CA HIS A 889 31.24 -10.46 -25.56
C HIS A 889 29.86 -10.26 -26.20
N ASN A 890 28.77 -10.50 -25.47
CA ASN A 890 27.40 -10.24 -25.92
C ASN A 890 27.07 -10.94 -27.26
N ILE A 891 27.50 -12.20 -27.38
CA ILE A 891 27.21 -13.06 -28.54
C ILE A 891 25.99 -13.91 -28.22
N ALA A 892 24.93 -13.79 -29.01
CA ALA A 892 23.71 -14.58 -28.84
C ALA A 892 23.74 -15.87 -29.69
N ILE A 893 23.29 -16.98 -29.13
CA ILE A 893 23.07 -18.21 -29.87
C ILE A 893 21.61 -18.61 -29.70
N PHE A 894 20.83 -18.39 -30.75
CA PHE A 894 19.39 -18.64 -30.76
C PHE A 894 19.07 -20.13 -30.90
N PRO A 895 17.94 -20.59 -30.30
CA PRO A 895 17.45 -21.94 -30.50
C PRO A 895 16.98 -22.14 -31.95
N ALA A 896 16.98 -23.40 -32.39
CA ALA A 896 16.68 -23.79 -33.76
C ALA A 896 15.28 -23.32 -34.22
N ASN A 897 14.30 -23.31 -33.31
CA ASN A 897 12.91 -22.92 -33.62
C ASN A 897 12.73 -21.45 -34.01
N ILE A 898 13.69 -20.58 -33.69
CA ILE A 898 13.61 -19.14 -33.98
C ILE A 898 14.28 -18.82 -35.32
N LEU A 899 15.45 -19.39 -35.61
CA LEU A 899 16.31 -18.95 -36.72
C LEU A 899 16.75 -20.06 -37.69
N THR A 900 16.31 -21.29 -37.48
CA THR A 900 16.79 -22.45 -38.24
C THR A 900 15.66 -23.24 -38.86
N VAL A 901 14.62 -23.61 -38.11
CA VAL A 901 13.58 -24.51 -38.58
C VAL A 901 12.26 -24.21 -37.88
N ASP A 902 11.15 -24.22 -38.63
CA ASP A 902 9.83 -24.02 -38.03
C ASP A 902 9.37 -25.28 -37.27
N PHE A 903 9.18 -25.15 -35.95
CA PHE A 903 8.58 -26.17 -35.08
C PHE A 903 7.05 -26.12 -35.06
N SER A 904 6.44 -25.18 -35.79
CA SER A 904 5.02 -24.87 -35.77
C SER A 904 4.52 -24.42 -34.39
N ASP A 905 5.40 -23.78 -33.62
CA ASP A 905 5.11 -23.15 -32.33
C ASP A 905 4.78 -21.64 -32.46
N GLY A 906 4.96 -21.07 -33.66
CA GLY A 906 4.70 -19.66 -33.96
C GLY A 906 5.86 -18.71 -33.67
N GLU A 907 7.02 -19.23 -33.24
CA GLU A 907 8.19 -18.44 -32.85
C GLU A 907 9.23 -18.27 -33.97
N CYS A 908 9.04 -18.98 -35.10
CA CYS A 908 9.99 -18.99 -36.22
C CYS A 908 10.08 -17.63 -36.94
N ILE A 909 11.24 -16.98 -36.84
CA ILE A 909 11.56 -15.72 -37.51
C ILE A 909 12.20 -15.96 -38.88
N ALA A 910 13.07 -16.97 -38.98
CA ALA A 910 13.69 -17.39 -40.23
C ALA A 910 13.87 -18.92 -40.26
N GLU A 911 13.72 -19.51 -41.43
CA GLU A 911 13.81 -20.95 -41.65
C GLU A 911 14.82 -21.27 -42.75
N HIS A 912 15.75 -22.19 -42.47
CA HIS A 912 16.61 -22.84 -43.43
C HIS A 912 15.85 -24.00 -44.09
N LEU A 913 15.62 -23.90 -45.41
CA LEU A 913 14.80 -24.86 -46.15
C LEU A 913 15.55 -26.14 -46.51
N TYR A 914 16.86 -26.22 -46.22
CA TYR A 914 17.73 -27.36 -46.54
C TYR A 914 17.59 -27.86 -47.98
N ASN A 915 17.51 -26.93 -48.93
CA ASN A 915 17.23 -27.23 -50.33
C ASN A 915 18.40 -28.00 -50.99
N ALA A 916 19.62 -27.83 -50.47
CA ALA A 916 20.84 -28.55 -50.85
C ALA A 916 21.03 -28.66 -52.38
N SER A 917 20.78 -27.57 -53.10
CA SER A 917 20.76 -27.50 -54.57
C SER A 917 22.10 -27.85 -55.24
N TRP A 918 23.18 -27.94 -54.45
CA TRP A 918 24.54 -28.29 -54.88
C TRP A 918 24.89 -29.80 -54.78
N LEU A 919 24.01 -30.65 -54.25
CA LEU A 919 24.26 -32.10 -54.14
C LEU A 919 23.84 -32.83 -55.43
N HIS A 920 24.80 -33.45 -56.13
CA HIS A 920 24.58 -34.15 -57.40
C HIS A 920 23.83 -35.50 -57.29
N ASN A 921 23.57 -36.00 -56.08
CA ASN A 921 22.81 -37.23 -55.84
C ASN A 921 21.75 -37.00 -54.75
N LYS A 922 20.50 -36.73 -55.15
CA LYS A 922 19.33 -36.85 -54.25
C LYS A 922 19.04 -38.34 -54.02
N ARG A 923 19.87 -39.02 -53.22
CA ARG A 923 19.57 -40.38 -52.74
C ARG A 923 19.01 -40.29 -51.32
N ASP A 924 17.89 -40.99 -51.15
CA ASP A 924 17.07 -41.22 -49.96
C ASP A 924 16.03 -40.17 -49.53
N ASN A 925 14.79 -40.65 -49.44
CA ASN A 925 13.51 -39.98 -49.22
C ASN A 925 13.31 -39.32 -47.83
N LYS A 926 14.38 -38.94 -47.13
CA LYS A 926 14.28 -38.31 -45.80
C LYS A 926 14.69 -36.84 -45.89
N SER A 927 13.78 -35.95 -45.54
CA SER A 927 14.05 -34.51 -45.45
C SER A 927 15.12 -34.26 -44.39
N PHE A 928 16.22 -33.58 -44.72
CA PHE A 928 17.25 -33.22 -43.73
C PHE A 928 16.66 -32.41 -42.56
N LYS A 929 15.66 -31.55 -42.86
CA LYS A 929 14.80 -30.88 -41.87
C LYS A 929 14.21 -31.86 -40.85
N TYR A 930 13.73 -33.02 -41.29
CA TYR A 930 13.19 -34.06 -40.39
C TYR A 930 14.27 -34.64 -39.46
N GLU A 931 15.49 -34.88 -39.94
CA GLU A 931 16.57 -35.39 -39.08
C GLU A 931 17.04 -34.34 -38.06
N VAL A 932 17.06 -33.05 -38.45
CA VAL A 932 17.32 -31.93 -37.52
C VAL A 932 16.26 -31.87 -36.41
N MET A 933 14.98 -31.86 -36.78
CA MET A 933 13.88 -31.87 -35.81
C MET A 933 13.94 -33.10 -34.90
N LYS A 934 14.13 -34.29 -35.49
CA LYS A 934 14.26 -35.55 -34.73
C LYS A 934 15.39 -35.46 -33.72
N HIS A 935 16.58 -35.05 -34.12
CA HIS A 935 17.71 -34.89 -33.21
C HIS A 935 17.36 -33.94 -32.06
N TYR A 936 16.76 -32.78 -32.37
CA TYR A 936 16.42 -31.77 -31.38
C TYR A 936 15.43 -32.29 -30.33
N PHE A 937 14.41 -33.07 -30.73
CA PHE A 937 13.42 -33.65 -29.80
C PHE A 937 13.89 -34.92 -29.08
N THR A 938 14.76 -35.74 -29.68
CA THR A 938 15.20 -37.00 -29.07
C THR A 938 16.43 -36.86 -28.19
N TYR A 939 17.31 -35.90 -28.44
CA TYR A 939 18.59 -35.76 -27.74
C TYR A 939 18.43 -35.54 -26.21
N PRO A 940 17.56 -34.63 -25.73
CA PRO A 940 17.35 -34.46 -24.28
C PRO A 940 16.80 -35.71 -23.59
N LEU A 941 15.92 -36.45 -24.29
CA LEU A 941 15.32 -37.68 -23.77
C LEU A 941 16.35 -38.80 -23.62
N MET A 942 17.32 -38.88 -24.53
CA MET A 942 18.36 -39.89 -24.50
C MET A 942 19.46 -39.59 -23.47
N HIS A 943 19.62 -38.33 -23.04
CA HIS A 943 20.77 -37.90 -22.23
C HIS A 943 20.40 -37.25 -20.88
N ALA A 944 19.14 -37.39 -20.45
CA ALA A 944 18.61 -36.83 -19.19
C ALA A 944 19.33 -37.30 -17.90
N ASN A 945 20.15 -38.37 -17.94
CA ASN A 945 20.82 -38.96 -16.77
C ASN A 945 22.36 -38.83 -16.78
N GLN A 946 22.98 -38.14 -17.74
CA GLN A 946 24.44 -37.97 -17.78
C GLN A 946 24.86 -36.56 -17.38
N SER A 947 24.86 -36.32 -16.07
CA SER A 947 25.66 -35.25 -15.47
C SER A 947 27.11 -35.76 -15.35
N ASN A 948 27.94 -35.44 -16.36
CA ASN A 948 29.43 -35.43 -16.41
C ASN A 948 30.01 -36.13 -17.67
N ILE A 949 30.52 -35.30 -18.59
CA ILE A 949 31.58 -35.44 -19.62
C ILE A 949 32.08 -36.86 -19.98
N VAL A 950 32.09 -37.22 -21.29
CA VAL A 950 33.18 -38.00 -21.97
C VAL A 950 33.28 -37.66 -23.49
N ASP A 951 34.52 -37.46 -23.95
CA ASP A 951 35.13 -37.44 -25.31
C ASP A 951 34.30 -37.31 -26.60
N VAL A 952 34.62 -36.27 -27.40
CA VAL A 952 33.97 -35.90 -28.68
C VAL A 952 34.76 -36.38 -29.93
N HIS A 953 35.75 -37.28 -29.79
CA HIS A 953 36.61 -37.65 -30.94
C HIS A 953 36.06 -38.75 -31.87
N ALA A 954 34.81 -39.21 -31.71
CA ALA A 954 34.26 -40.27 -32.56
C ALA A 954 32.78 -40.03 -32.93
N ALA A 955 32.51 -39.03 -33.78
CA ALA A 955 31.27 -38.97 -34.55
C ALA A 955 31.46 -38.22 -35.87
N VAL A 956 32.39 -38.72 -36.69
CA VAL A 956 32.33 -38.48 -38.14
C VAL A 956 31.13 -39.29 -38.64
N LEU A 957 30.08 -38.63 -39.14
CA LEU A 957 29.01 -39.30 -39.88
C LEU A 957 29.52 -39.67 -41.27
N PRO A 958 29.47 -40.96 -41.66
CA PRO A 958 28.98 -41.31 -42.99
C PRO A 958 28.01 -42.53 -42.94
N PRO A 959 27.35 -42.90 -44.05
CA PRO A 959 25.91 -42.90 -44.22
C PRO A 959 25.21 -44.25 -43.91
N TYR A 960 23.92 -44.16 -43.58
CA TYR A 960 22.92 -45.21 -43.77
C TYR A 960 23.27 -46.63 -43.28
N GLN A 961 22.95 -46.96 -42.03
CA GLN A 961 22.57 -48.33 -41.66
C GLN A 961 21.45 -48.32 -40.60
N MET A 962 20.36 -49.02 -40.95
CA MET A 962 19.24 -49.32 -40.07
C MET A 962 19.70 -50.15 -38.88
N VAL A 963 19.18 -49.87 -37.68
CA VAL A 963 18.89 -50.93 -36.70
C VAL A 963 17.51 -50.67 -36.08
N ASP A 964 16.80 -51.77 -36.01
CA ASP A 964 15.36 -51.98 -35.91
C ASP A 964 14.87 -52.08 -34.46
N LYS A 965 13.55 -52.08 -34.33
CA LYS A 965 12.67 -52.41 -33.19
C LYS A 965 13.33 -53.11 -31.97
N THR A 966 13.15 -52.51 -30.79
CA THR A 966 12.51 -53.16 -29.62
C THR A 966 12.22 -52.12 -28.54
N ILE A 967 10.94 -51.76 -28.35
CA ILE A 967 10.46 -51.12 -27.13
C ILE A 967 10.30 -52.26 -26.11
N ASP A 968 11.24 -52.38 -25.17
CA ASP A 968 11.12 -53.36 -24.10
C ASP A 968 10.33 -52.79 -22.92
N THR A 969 9.28 -53.52 -22.62
CA THR A 969 8.14 -53.32 -21.71
C THR A 969 8.49 -53.23 -20.21
N TYR A 970 9.76 -52.97 -19.85
CA TYR A 970 10.22 -53.03 -18.47
C TYR A 970 10.09 -51.70 -17.71
N GLY A 971 10.15 -50.55 -18.41
CA GLY A 971 10.02 -49.22 -17.81
C GLY A 971 8.60 -48.86 -17.36
N ILE A 972 7.57 -49.34 -18.07
CA ILE A 972 6.16 -49.01 -17.80
C ILE A 972 5.67 -49.64 -16.48
N LYS A 973 6.19 -50.81 -16.09
CA LYS A 973 5.83 -51.47 -14.82
C LYS A 973 6.38 -50.79 -13.58
N ILE A 974 7.52 -50.09 -13.69
CA ILE A 974 8.16 -49.38 -12.57
C ILE A 974 7.44 -48.05 -12.30
N VAL A 975 7.05 -47.35 -13.36
CA VAL A 975 6.29 -46.09 -13.29
C VAL A 975 4.88 -46.31 -12.73
N MET A 976 4.19 -47.38 -13.14
CA MET A 976 2.89 -47.77 -12.60
C MET A 976 2.93 -48.12 -11.09
N ARG A 977 4.00 -48.77 -10.61
CA ARG A 977 4.17 -49.11 -9.17
C ARG A 977 4.39 -47.90 -8.27
N GLN A 978 5.03 -46.84 -8.76
CA GLN A 978 5.24 -45.61 -7.98
C GLN A 978 3.99 -44.72 -7.97
N LEU A 979 3.24 -44.67 -9.07
CA LEU A 979 1.97 -43.97 -9.14
C LEU A 979 0.88 -44.63 -8.25
N LEU A 980 0.84 -45.96 -8.15
CA LEU A 980 -0.12 -46.66 -7.29
C LEU A 980 0.14 -46.40 -5.78
N LYS A 981 1.40 -46.25 -5.37
CA LYS A 981 1.79 -45.92 -3.98
C LYS A 981 1.36 -44.50 -3.58
N ALA A 982 1.43 -43.55 -4.50
CA ALA A 982 1.06 -42.16 -4.26
C ALA A 982 -0.46 -41.95 -4.20
N VAL A 983 -1.24 -42.77 -4.90
CA VAL A 983 -2.71 -42.69 -4.91
C VAL A 983 -3.33 -43.34 -3.66
N ILE A 984 -2.77 -44.47 -3.18
CA ILE A 984 -3.31 -45.20 -2.01
C ILE A 984 -3.12 -44.42 -0.68
N GLN A 985 -2.14 -43.50 -0.60
CA GLN A 985 -1.94 -42.64 0.57
C GLN A 985 -2.99 -41.52 0.74
N ARG A 986 -3.81 -41.24 -0.29
CA ARG A 986 -4.69 -40.06 -0.29
C ARG A 986 -6.19 -40.35 -0.12
N ILE A 987 -6.64 -41.62 -0.08
CA ILE A 987 -8.09 -41.93 -0.16
C ILE A 987 -8.63 -42.84 0.98
N LEU A 988 -7.80 -43.53 1.78
CA LEU A 988 -8.31 -44.46 2.82
C LEU A 988 -8.14 -43.93 4.26
N PRO A 989 -9.18 -43.95 5.11
CA PRO A 989 -9.07 -43.60 6.53
C PRO A 989 -8.10 -44.52 7.28
N THR A 990 -7.37 -43.96 8.24
CA THR A 990 -6.16 -44.46 8.92
C THR A 990 -6.26 -45.89 9.48
N ARG A 991 -7.46 -46.42 9.72
CA ARG A 991 -7.67 -47.80 10.21
C ARG A 991 -7.57 -48.89 9.15
N ILE A 992 -7.82 -48.61 7.86
CA ILE A 992 -7.66 -49.61 6.78
C ILE A 992 -6.19 -49.75 6.37
N TYR A 993 -5.41 -48.66 6.48
CA TYR A 993 -3.97 -48.65 6.21
C TYR A 993 -3.20 -49.60 7.14
N GLN A 994 -3.55 -49.66 8.44
CA GLN A 994 -2.89 -50.50 9.44
C GLN A 994 -3.20 -52.00 9.31
N VAL A 995 -4.35 -52.36 8.75
CA VAL A 995 -4.72 -53.76 8.48
C VAL A 995 -4.01 -54.28 7.22
N LEU A 996 -3.91 -53.45 6.17
CA LEU A 996 -3.22 -53.82 4.92
C LEU A 996 -1.69 -53.83 5.04
N THR A 997 -1.08 -53.01 5.90
CA THR A 997 0.38 -53.08 6.14
C THR A 997 0.81 -54.37 6.82
N ARG A 998 -0.07 -55.03 7.59
CA ARG A 998 0.23 -56.34 8.19
C ARG A 998 0.08 -57.51 7.22
N TYR A 999 -0.68 -57.35 6.13
CA TYR A 999 -0.85 -58.39 5.12
C TYR A 999 0.20 -58.32 4.00
N ILE A 1000 0.83 -57.15 3.79
CA ILE A 1000 1.89 -56.94 2.78
C ILE A 1000 3.30 -57.21 3.36
N HIS A 1001 3.42 -57.36 4.69
CA HIS A 1001 4.69 -57.70 5.34
C HIS A 1001 4.91 -59.22 5.52
N ARG A 1002 3.89 -60.03 5.25
CA ARG A 1002 4.02 -61.45 4.88
C ARG A 1002 4.04 -61.55 3.37
#